data_AF-J1SZ60-F1
#
_entry.id   AF-J1SZ60-F1
#
_cell.length_a   1.000
_cell.length_b   1.000
_cell.length_c   1.000
_cell.angle_alpha   90.00
_cell.angle_beta   90.00
_cell.angle_gamma   90.00
#
_symmetry.space_group_name_H-M   'P 1'
#
loop_
_entity.id
_entity.type
_entity.pdbx_description
1 polymer ?
#
loop_
_entity_poly.entity_id
_entity_poly.type
_entity_poly.pdbx_seq_one_letter_code
_entity_poly.pdbx_strand_id
1 'polypeptide(L)'
;MRGFCLRARCFHDEPIVSGHRPLLVDHVLSRWRRSGCLALPVVASLGISAPAAAQTALGTTTEPATWIGGTGTNQWSNQNNWTTVSGGHAVPLVIANFTGLATIGNRVVRDQNSQSIGTLNFTAPLYVLSLENGTILTVNGAGFVIDVPANRPTVQVGSVGGGTIKFINASTGDLAKFVIASNGILDMSGRSTTAGMTAGAIDNAGRIIIANSNANSVGNELTVFGPYNGSGGAIYLRTDLAGDGSPSDRLAIDGSTTTIDGPAQATGTTFLNITPGPNSPGAYTAADGILVIDSTNGGTTADGAFTLAGEVRGGFIDYRLFRGGLGGSNPDDWFLRSGFNGGNGGDGNGNGDGGNGPITPPDELPPEALPEDLPSVLPPGVYPIIGPEIATYGVVQPTSRLLGLATLATLHERIGDTLAIGAPENDAANPVNSGWARGFGEQINQHYRAFADPRTDGYLGGFQSGIDLLRGEWLPGHRDVAGIYFAYANANIDVTGLVTNEAVTNYALRKTGRLDLDAWSGGAYWTHYGPTGWYLDAVVQATAYEGSASTTSASLSTNGAGFASSLEAGYPIPVPALGPGFVLEPQAQIVWQHVSFDDDNDGLGDVTLGSTSGASGRLGLRGRWTIISDGGQLWQPYVRANLWHDWGTRATTTFSSIDRVPLLKEGTRVDLSAGVTTRINTRLNFYAQAGYQFAVGDTDGHERDGVRGDFGLRYTW
;
A
#
# COMPACT_ATOMS: atom_id res chain seq x y z
N MET A 1 9.31 6.25 -29.65
CA MET A 1 10.72 6.60 -29.37
C MET A 1 11.06 7.97 -29.97
N ARG A 2 11.32 8.98 -29.14
CA ARG A 2 12.22 10.09 -29.51
C ARG A 2 13.62 9.68 -29.04
N GLY A 3 14.56 9.47 -29.96
CA GLY A 3 15.96 9.19 -29.66
C GLY A 3 16.83 10.23 -30.36
N PHE A 4 17.54 11.06 -29.60
CA PHE A 4 18.30 12.19 -30.14
C PHE A 4 19.72 11.78 -30.56
N CYS A 5 20.29 12.55 -31.50
CA CYS A 5 21.54 12.25 -32.19
C CYS A 5 22.80 12.24 -31.31
N LEU A 6 23.81 11.46 -31.73
CA LEU A 6 25.21 11.91 -31.69
C LEU A 6 25.74 12.11 -33.12
N ARG A 7 26.42 13.24 -33.36
CA ARG A 7 27.12 13.56 -34.62
C ARG A 7 28.58 13.92 -34.29
N ALA A 8 29.52 13.53 -35.13
CA ALA A 8 30.96 13.58 -34.84
C ALA A 8 31.75 14.56 -35.73
N ARG A 9 33.06 14.71 -35.40
CA ARG A 9 34.18 15.39 -36.12
C ARG A 9 34.35 16.88 -35.78
N CYS A 10 35.58 17.36 -35.48
CA CYS A 10 36.77 17.47 -36.35
C CYS A 10 38.11 17.30 -35.56
N PHE A 11 39.17 16.67 -36.10
CA PHE A 11 40.35 17.25 -36.83
C PHE A 11 41.14 18.31 -36.01
N HIS A 12 42.49 18.35 -35.93
CA HIS A 12 43.59 17.51 -36.47
C HIS A 12 44.89 17.83 -35.69
N ASP A 13 45.87 16.91 -35.61
CA ASP A 13 47.32 17.15 -35.80
C ASP A 13 48.16 15.89 -35.48
N GLU A 14 49.36 15.80 -36.07
CA GLU A 14 50.24 14.62 -36.22
C GLU A 14 51.72 15.03 -35.87
N PRO A 15 52.81 14.22 -35.97
CA PRO A 15 52.95 12.78 -36.34
C PRO A 15 54.08 11.97 -35.60
N ILE A 16 54.39 10.77 -36.16
CA ILE A 16 55.63 9.92 -36.08
C ILE A 16 55.98 9.24 -34.71
N VAL A 17 56.50 8.00 -34.59
CA VAL A 17 57.15 7.02 -35.51
C VAL A 17 56.91 5.54 -35.07
N SER A 18 56.81 4.60 -36.03
CA SER A 18 57.14 3.13 -35.95
C SER A 18 56.39 2.20 -34.96
N GLY A 19 55.98 0.97 -35.31
CA GLY A 19 56.13 0.25 -36.59
C GLY A 19 55.51 -1.17 -36.60
N HIS A 20 54.86 -1.48 -37.72
CA HIS A 20 54.45 -2.77 -38.33
C HIS A 20 53.88 -4.00 -37.55
N ARG A 21 52.76 -4.50 -38.13
CA ARG A 21 52.11 -5.83 -38.06
C ARG A 21 52.94 -6.88 -38.91
N PRO A 22 52.47 -8.03 -39.49
CA PRO A 22 51.10 -8.63 -39.56
C PRO A 22 50.90 -10.19 -39.65
N LEU A 23 49.62 -10.63 -39.52
CA LEU A 23 48.94 -11.83 -40.16
C LEU A 23 49.52 -13.24 -39.82
N LEU A 24 48.95 -14.44 -40.12
CA LEU A 24 47.68 -14.92 -40.72
C LEU A 24 47.32 -16.37 -40.23
N VAL A 25 46.03 -16.66 -39.99
CA VAL A 25 45.20 -17.86 -40.38
C VAL A 25 45.71 -19.35 -40.36
N ASP A 26 44.86 -20.19 -39.74
CA ASP A 26 44.46 -21.62 -39.95
C ASP A 26 45.23 -22.90 -39.55
N HIS A 27 44.39 -23.83 -39.03
CA HIS A 27 44.31 -25.28 -39.23
C HIS A 27 45.22 -26.32 -38.49
N VAL A 28 44.53 -27.13 -37.65
CA VAL A 28 44.44 -28.63 -37.72
C VAL A 28 45.50 -29.56 -37.05
N LEU A 29 44.97 -30.53 -36.26
CA LEU A 29 45.46 -31.87 -35.84
C LEU A 29 46.68 -32.11 -34.87
N SER A 30 46.33 -32.61 -33.68
CA SER A 30 46.77 -33.90 -33.08
C SER A 30 48.10 -34.09 -32.28
N ARG A 31 47.90 -34.55 -31.03
CA ARG A 31 48.62 -35.61 -30.25
C ARG A 31 50.17 -35.68 -30.19
N TRP A 32 50.76 -35.31 -29.04
CA TRP A 32 51.89 -35.97 -28.31
C TRP A 32 51.81 -35.55 -26.81
N ARG A 33 52.23 -36.29 -25.75
CA ARG A 33 52.36 -37.74 -25.47
C ARG A 33 52.52 -38.03 -23.94
N ARG A 34 51.86 -39.09 -23.43
CA ARG A 34 52.23 -39.97 -22.26
C ARG A 34 52.30 -39.46 -20.79
N SER A 35 51.50 -40.13 -19.94
CA SER A 35 51.84 -40.84 -18.66
C SER A 35 52.46 -40.07 -17.47
N GLY A 36 52.01 -40.19 -16.20
CA GLY A 36 50.86 -40.90 -15.61
C GLY A 36 51.13 -42.31 -15.04
N CYS A 37 51.02 -42.50 -13.71
CA CYS A 37 50.67 -43.70 -12.88
C CYS A 37 50.81 -43.34 -11.37
N LEU A 38 49.83 -43.52 -10.45
CA LEU A 38 49.25 -44.75 -9.84
C LEU A 38 50.16 -45.41 -8.76
N ALA A 39 49.71 -45.87 -7.56
CA ALA A 39 48.38 -45.96 -6.94
C ALA A 39 48.41 -46.13 -5.38
N LEU A 40 47.20 -46.17 -4.77
CA LEU A 40 46.76 -46.57 -3.40
C LEU A 40 47.14 -48.04 -3.00
N PRO A 41 46.91 -48.59 -1.76
CA PRO A 41 45.79 -48.34 -0.80
C PRO A 41 46.07 -48.46 0.74
N VAL A 42 44.99 -48.70 1.51
CA VAL A 42 44.75 -48.56 2.98
C VAL A 42 44.80 -49.93 3.73
N VAL A 43 44.96 -49.96 5.09
CA VAL A 43 44.15 -50.75 6.10
C VAL A 43 44.82 -50.97 7.51
N ALA A 44 44.09 -50.54 8.57
CA ALA A 44 43.87 -51.05 9.96
C ALA A 44 44.97 -51.47 11.01
N SER A 45 45.02 -50.68 12.11
CA SER A 45 44.72 -51.00 13.56
C SER A 45 45.53 -51.95 14.49
N LEU A 46 45.71 -51.45 15.75
CA LEU A 46 45.84 -52.11 17.10
C LEU A 46 47.20 -52.66 17.61
N GLY A 47 47.58 -52.36 18.89
CA GLY A 47 48.63 -53.14 19.61
C GLY A 47 49.46 -52.56 20.80
N ILE A 48 48.87 -51.92 21.82
CA ILE A 48 49.27 -51.89 23.28
C ILE A 48 50.77 -52.03 23.71
N SER A 49 51.30 -51.05 24.48
CA SER A 49 51.89 -51.24 25.85
C SER A 49 52.53 -49.96 26.47
N ALA A 50 52.58 -49.90 27.81
CA ALA A 50 53.18 -48.88 28.68
C ALA A 50 54.24 -49.56 29.61
N PRO A 51 54.99 -48.91 30.56
CA PRO A 51 54.77 -47.61 31.21
C PRO A 51 56.03 -46.77 31.66
N ALA A 52 55.73 -45.68 32.39
CA ALA A 52 56.45 -45.12 33.56
C ALA A 52 57.57 -44.03 33.43
N ALA A 53 57.22 -42.88 34.03
CA ALA A 53 58.00 -42.04 34.95
C ALA A 53 59.17 -41.15 34.47
N ALA A 54 58.89 -39.83 34.42
CA ALA A 54 59.62 -38.85 35.23
C ALA A 54 58.73 -37.61 35.48
N GLN A 55 58.47 -37.25 36.75
CA GLN A 55 57.92 -35.94 37.14
C GLN A 55 59.05 -34.98 37.48
N THR A 56 58.98 -33.75 36.98
CA THR A 56 59.37 -32.55 37.73
C THR A 56 58.40 -31.44 37.36
N ALA A 57 57.61 -30.99 38.34
CA ALA A 57 56.68 -29.88 38.16
C ALA A 57 57.42 -28.54 38.32
N LEU A 58 57.38 -27.71 37.28
CA LEU A 58 57.57 -26.26 37.38
C LEU A 58 56.17 -25.64 37.32
N GLY A 59 55.70 -25.13 38.46
CA GLY A 59 54.40 -24.49 38.55
C GLY A 59 54.44 -23.02 38.16
N THR A 60 53.23 -22.47 38.01
CA THR A 60 52.88 -21.04 37.87
C THR A 60 53.26 -20.40 36.51
N THR A 61 52.38 -19.74 35.76
CA THR A 61 50.94 -19.42 35.95
C THR A 61 50.19 -19.50 34.60
N THR A 62 48.98 -20.06 34.60
CA THR A 62 47.98 -19.88 33.50
C THR A 62 46.83 -18.96 33.91
N GLU A 63 47.06 -18.11 34.92
CA GLU A 63 46.14 -17.03 35.25
C GLU A 63 46.21 -15.95 34.17
N PRO A 64 45.10 -15.60 33.50
CA PRO A 64 45.06 -14.39 32.71
C PRO A 64 45.20 -13.21 33.67
N ALA A 65 46.34 -12.52 33.62
CA ALA A 65 46.57 -11.33 34.42
C ALA A 65 45.56 -10.24 34.03
N THR A 66 44.49 -10.12 34.80
CA THR A 66 43.48 -9.06 34.67
C THR A 66 44.13 -7.72 34.98
N TRP A 67 44.30 -6.89 33.97
CA TRP A 67 44.66 -5.51 34.19
C TRP A 67 43.44 -4.73 34.68
N ILE A 68 43.62 -4.08 35.84
CA ILE A 68 42.62 -3.24 36.50
C ILE A 68 42.86 -1.78 36.08
N GLY A 69 41.78 -1.05 35.84
CA GLY A 69 41.78 0.22 35.12
C GLY A 69 42.74 1.27 35.64
N GLY A 70 43.74 1.61 34.83
CA GLY A 70 44.62 2.76 35.01
C GLY A 70 43.90 4.09 34.79
N THR A 71 44.26 5.10 35.57
CA THR A 71 43.77 6.48 35.43
C THR A 71 44.37 7.14 34.19
N GLY A 72 43.56 7.46 33.17
CA GLY A 72 44.04 8.29 32.07
C GLY A 72 43.12 8.39 30.84
N THR A 73 42.28 7.39 30.57
CA THR A 73 41.60 7.30 29.27
C THR A 73 40.09 7.03 29.37
N ASN A 74 39.29 8.08 29.20
CA ASN A 74 37.83 8.04 29.10
C ASN A 74 37.32 7.49 27.74
N GLN A 75 38.13 6.71 27.04
CA GLN A 75 37.87 6.21 25.68
C GLN A 75 38.11 4.70 25.62
N TRP A 76 37.20 4.00 24.95
CA TRP A 76 37.20 2.55 24.78
C TRP A 76 38.41 2.03 23.98
N SER A 77 38.98 2.86 23.09
CA SER A 77 39.91 2.47 22.03
C SER A 77 41.37 2.17 22.44
N ASN A 78 41.74 2.27 23.71
CA ASN A 78 43.13 2.12 24.21
C ASN A 78 43.35 0.82 25.03
N GLN A 79 42.79 -0.28 24.52
CA GLN A 79 43.25 -1.68 24.61
C GLN A 79 43.63 -2.35 25.95
N ASN A 80 43.59 -1.68 27.10
CA ASN A 80 44.08 -2.29 28.34
C ASN A 80 43.01 -3.06 29.16
N ASN A 81 41.71 -2.94 28.86
CA ASN A 81 40.62 -3.48 29.69
C ASN A 81 39.87 -4.70 29.08
N TRP A 82 40.41 -5.32 28.02
CA TRP A 82 39.76 -6.41 27.30
C TRP A 82 40.45 -7.75 27.57
N THR A 83 39.68 -8.83 27.75
CA THR A 83 40.20 -10.21 27.75
C THR A 83 39.46 -11.05 26.71
N THR A 84 40.21 -11.84 25.94
CA THR A 84 39.66 -12.85 25.02
C THR A 84 39.45 -14.16 25.76
N VAL A 85 38.24 -14.72 25.71
CA VAL A 85 37.93 -16.03 26.31
C VAL A 85 38.08 -17.13 25.26
N SER A 86 38.90 -18.14 25.55
CA SER A 86 39.04 -19.34 24.71
C SER A 86 38.03 -20.41 25.12
N GLY A 87 36.93 -20.56 24.37
CA GLY A 87 35.86 -21.48 24.76
C GLY A 87 34.69 -21.61 23.78
N GLY A 88 34.96 -22.08 22.56
CA GLY A 88 34.00 -22.86 21.76
C GLY A 88 32.60 -22.30 21.48
N HIS A 89 32.48 -21.19 20.75
CA HIS A 89 31.56 -21.01 19.60
C HIS A 89 32.06 -19.81 18.76
N ALA A 90 31.45 -19.53 17.60
CA ALA A 90 32.05 -18.62 16.61
C ALA A 90 32.09 -17.14 17.04
N VAL A 91 33.14 -16.42 16.58
CA VAL A 91 33.59 -15.07 17.01
C VAL A 91 34.25 -15.07 18.41
N PRO A 92 35.43 -14.45 18.60
CA PRO A 92 36.05 -14.36 19.92
C PRO A 92 35.17 -13.59 20.91
N LEU A 93 34.80 -14.23 22.01
CA LEU A 93 34.08 -13.62 23.12
C LEU A 93 35.04 -12.69 23.88
N VAL A 94 34.92 -11.39 23.64
CA VAL A 94 35.68 -10.35 24.37
C VAL A 94 34.90 -9.94 25.62
N ILE A 95 35.56 -9.93 26.78
CA ILE A 95 35.03 -9.34 28.01
C ILE A 95 35.68 -7.97 28.20
N ALA A 96 34.87 -6.93 28.40
CA ALA A 96 35.35 -5.61 28.84
C ALA A 96 35.04 -5.42 30.33
N ASN A 97 36.10 -5.26 31.13
CA ASN A 97 35.98 -5.09 32.58
C ASN A 97 36.25 -3.63 32.97
N PHE A 98 35.29 -2.98 33.63
CA PHE A 98 35.36 -1.60 34.08
C PHE A 98 35.50 -1.56 35.61
N THR A 99 36.70 -1.21 36.08
CA THR A 99 37.10 -1.29 37.49
C THR A 99 37.48 0.08 38.04
N GLY A 100 37.06 0.36 39.27
CA GLY A 100 37.14 1.71 39.88
C GLY A 100 37.64 1.73 41.31
N LEU A 101 38.96 1.61 41.50
CA LEU A 101 39.59 1.56 42.84
C LEU A 101 39.71 2.91 43.59
N ALA A 102 38.96 3.95 43.19
CA ALA A 102 38.89 5.22 43.92
C ALA A 102 37.60 6.00 43.66
N THR A 103 37.00 6.51 44.75
CA THR A 103 35.71 7.21 44.82
C THR A 103 35.79 8.66 44.30
N ILE A 104 35.95 8.82 42.98
CA ILE A 104 36.05 10.15 42.33
C ILE A 104 35.09 10.24 41.15
N GLY A 105 33.96 10.93 41.35
CA GLY A 105 33.06 11.44 40.31
C GLY A 105 32.38 10.40 39.40
N ASN A 106 31.54 10.90 38.48
CA ASN A 106 31.02 10.08 37.39
C ASN A 106 32.15 9.76 36.40
N ARG A 107 32.30 8.49 36.03
CA ARG A 107 33.31 8.03 35.07
C ARG A 107 32.68 7.84 33.70
N VAL A 108 33.02 8.68 32.72
CA VAL A 108 32.55 8.55 31.34
C VAL A 108 33.50 7.69 30.53
N VAL A 109 32.99 6.63 29.91
CA VAL A 109 33.66 5.78 28.92
C VAL A 109 32.99 6.03 27.57
N ARG A 110 33.76 6.34 26.51
CA ARG A 110 33.21 6.56 25.17
C ARG A 110 33.65 5.48 24.19
N ASP A 111 32.70 4.83 23.49
CA ASP A 111 33.03 4.17 22.21
C ASP A 111 33.06 5.21 21.09
N GLN A 112 33.99 5.03 20.15
CA GLN A 112 34.17 5.87 18.96
C GLN A 112 34.48 5.06 17.69
N ASN A 113 34.58 3.72 17.76
CA ASN A 113 35.09 2.90 16.66
C ASN A 113 34.17 1.73 16.24
N SER A 114 33.04 1.49 16.91
CA SER A 114 32.16 0.31 16.72
C SER A 114 32.83 -1.01 17.07
N GLN A 115 32.26 -1.79 17.99
CA GLN A 115 32.90 -2.99 18.55
C GLN A 115 31.91 -4.14 18.68
N SER A 116 32.43 -5.38 18.80
CA SER A 116 31.63 -6.56 19.13
C SER A 116 32.14 -7.19 20.41
N ILE A 117 31.28 -7.29 21.42
CA ILE A 117 31.64 -7.60 22.80
C ILE A 117 30.75 -8.69 23.37
N GLY A 118 31.37 -9.64 24.05
CA GLY A 118 30.67 -10.73 24.73
C GLY A 118 30.02 -10.28 26.04
N THR A 119 30.82 -9.69 26.93
CA THR A 119 30.39 -9.37 28.30
C THR A 119 30.90 -8.00 28.73
N LEU A 120 30.05 -7.25 29.43
CA LEU A 120 30.29 -5.93 29.97
C LEU A 120 30.13 -5.98 31.49
N ASN A 121 31.25 -5.83 32.21
CA ASN A 121 31.29 -5.94 33.67
C ASN A 121 31.68 -4.60 34.29
N PHE A 122 30.86 -4.10 35.23
CA PHE A 122 31.10 -2.86 35.96
C PHE A 122 31.22 -3.17 37.46
N THR A 123 32.40 -2.97 38.04
CA THR A 123 32.69 -3.40 39.42
C THR A 123 32.64 -2.26 40.45
N ALA A 124 32.16 -1.07 40.06
CA ALA A 124 32.02 0.10 40.92
C ALA A 124 30.86 0.99 40.41
N PRO A 125 30.27 1.87 41.24
CA PRO A 125 29.16 2.74 40.85
C PRO A 125 29.59 3.91 39.95
N LEU A 126 28.59 4.64 39.42
CA LEU A 126 28.73 5.91 38.69
C LEU A 126 29.47 5.86 37.33
N TYR A 127 29.43 4.72 36.63
CA TYR A 127 29.85 4.66 35.23
C TYR A 127 28.80 5.21 34.28
N VAL A 128 29.27 5.96 33.28
CA VAL A 128 28.50 6.35 32.10
C VAL A 128 29.19 5.73 30.89
N LEU A 129 28.50 4.89 30.13
CA LEU A 129 28.94 4.43 28.81
C LEU A 129 28.26 5.31 27.75
N SER A 130 29.04 6.08 26.99
CA SER A 130 28.54 6.94 25.91
C SER A 130 28.86 6.34 24.54
N LEU A 131 27.85 6.27 23.67
CA LEU A 131 27.95 5.86 22.28
C LEU A 131 27.66 7.08 21.40
N GLU A 132 28.64 7.50 20.62
CA GLU A 132 28.69 8.82 19.97
C GLU A 132 29.10 8.71 18.50
N ASN A 133 28.74 9.71 17.69
CA ASN A 133 29.18 9.89 16.30
C ASN A 133 28.90 8.68 15.39
N GLY A 134 27.77 7.99 15.61
CA GLY A 134 27.31 6.88 14.78
C GLY A 134 27.95 5.52 15.10
N THR A 135 28.66 5.38 16.23
CA THR A 135 29.19 4.06 16.65
C THR A 135 28.13 3.00 16.82
N ILE A 136 28.46 1.76 16.45
CA ILE A 136 27.64 0.57 16.70
C ILE A 136 28.37 -0.35 17.68
N LEU A 137 27.93 -0.38 18.94
CA LEU A 137 28.37 -1.37 19.92
C LEU A 137 27.48 -2.61 19.79
N THR A 138 28.02 -3.71 19.28
CA THR A 138 27.35 -5.00 19.19
C THR A 138 27.67 -5.85 20.42
N VAL A 139 26.64 -6.49 20.98
CA VAL A 139 26.71 -7.33 22.16
C VAL A 139 26.20 -8.73 21.80
N ASN A 140 27.11 -9.71 21.82
CA ASN A 140 26.88 -11.05 21.25
C ASN A 140 27.10 -12.21 22.24
N GLY A 141 27.35 -11.92 23.52
CA GLY A 141 27.68 -12.90 24.56
C GLY A 141 26.70 -12.93 25.73
N ALA A 142 27.18 -12.70 26.96
CA ALA A 142 26.32 -12.61 28.15
C ALA A 142 25.65 -11.23 28.30
N GLY A 143 26.29 -10.17 27.79
CA GLY A 143 25.82 -8.80 27.89
C GLY A 143 26.30 -8.08 29.15
N PHE A 144 25.48 -7.21 29.71
CA PHE A 144 25.76 -6.57 30.99
C PHE A 144 25.59 -7.60 32.12
N VAL A 145 26.57 -7.66 33.02
CA VAL A 145 26.55 -8.50 34.22
C VAL A 145 26.70 -7.58 35.42
N ILE A 146 25.67 -7.51 36.27
CA ILE A 146 25.58 -6.54 37.36
C ILE A 146 25.30 -7.27 38.69
N ASP A 147 26.32 -7.95 39.20
CA ASP A 147 26.26 -8.71 40.47
C ASP A 147 25.91 -7.82 41.69
N VAL A 148 26.10 -6.51 41.58
CA VAL A 148 25.80 -5.51 42.61
C VAL A 148 24.98 -4.38 41.98
N PRO A 149 23.68 -4.22 42.32
CA PRO A 149 22.81 -3.22 41.68
C PRO A 149 23.33 -1.78 41.71
N ALA A 150 24.08 -1.40 42.76
CA ALA A 150 24.69 -0.06 42.83
C ALA A 150 25.75 0.20 41.74
N ASN A 151 26.35 -0.84 41.18
CA ASN A 151 27.37 -0.74 40.13
C ASN A 151 26.80 -0.57 38.72
N ARG A 152 25.47 -0.52 38.56
CA ARG A 152 24.86 -0.39 37.24
C ARG A 152 25.40 0.82 36.47
N PRO A 153 25.73 0.69 35.17
CA PRO A 153 26.09 1.84 34.35
C PRO A 153 24.84 2.64 33.95
N THR A 154 25.08 3.87 33.49
CA THR A 154 24.15 4.62 32.65
C THR A 154 24.68 4.59 31.21
N VAL A 155 23.94 3.99 30.29
CA VAL A 155 24.28 3.85 28.87
C VAL A 155 23.63 4.99 28.08
N GLN A 156 24.41 6.00 27.73
CA GLN A 156 24.01 7.10 26.86
C GLN A 156 24.17 6.68 25.39
N VAL A 157 23.05 6.57 24.68
CA VAL A 157 23.00 6.15 23.28
C VAL A 157 22.67 7.34 22.40
N GLY A 158 23.63 7.77 21.57
CA GLY A 158 23.44 8.79 20.55
C GLY A 158 23.35 10.24 21.04
N SER A 159 23.75 10.51 22.29
CA SER A 159 23.73 11.86 22.88
C SER A 159 24.63 12.87 22.16
N VAL A 160 25.62 12.42 21.39
CA VAL A 160 26.45 13.24 20.50
C VAL A 160 26.54 12.53 19.16
N GLY A 161 26.06 13.14 18.06
CA GLY A 161 26.26 12.62 16.70
C GLY A 161 25.59 11.27 16.37
N GLY A 162 24.64 10.79 17.19
CA GLY A 162 23.98 9.50 17.01
C GLY A 162 24.82 8.30 17.47
N GLY A 163 24.22 7.12 17.50
CA GLY A 163 24.89 5.89 17.96
C GLY A 163 23.91 4.74 18.20
N THR A 164 24.40 3.50 18.17
CA THR A 164 23.61 2.28 18.32
C THR A 164 24.26 1.34 19.33
N ILE A 165 23.45 0.75 20.22
CA ILE A 165 23.81 -0.48 20.91
C ILE A 165 22.93 -1.61 20.37
N LYS A 166 23.55 -2.71 19.91
CA LYS A 166 22.87 -3.84 19.28
C LYS A 166 23.06 -5.12 20.09
N PHE A 167 22.01 -5.89 20.32
CA PHE A 167 22.06 -7.17 21.03
C PHE A 167 21.64 -8.32 20.10
N ILE A 168 22.42 -9.40 20.13
CA ILE A 168 22.28 -10.53 19.19
C ILE A 168 21.99 -11.85 19.92
N ASN A 169 22.70 -12.17 21.01
CA ASN A 169 22.51 -13.45 21.74
C ASN A 169 22.50 -13.28 23.28
N ALA A 170 22.47 -12.04 23.77
CA ALA A 170 22.83 -11.68 25.15
C ALA A 170 21.65 -11.19 25.98
N SER A 171 21.76 -11.20 27.31
CA SER A 171 20.93 -10.33 28.14
C SER A 171 21.22 -8.87 27.78
N THR A 172 20.19 -8.05 27.60
CA THR A 172 20.39 -6.69 27.05
C THR A 172 20.93 -5.68 28.05
N GLY A 173 20.76 -5.90 29.36
CA GLY A 173 21.03 -4.84 30.31
C GLY A 173 21.13 -5.26 31.76
N ASP A 174 20.50 -6.36 32.17
CA ASP A 174 20.32 -6.65 33.59
C ASP A 174 19.67 -5.41 34.24
N LEU A 175 20.31 -4.76 35.22
CA LEU A 175 19.87 -3.49 35.81
C LEU A 175 20.49 -2.22 35.19
N ALA A 176 21.16 -2.28 34.03
CA ALA A 176 21.73 -1.11 33.37
C ALA A 176 20.65 -0.07 33.01
N LYS A 177 20.91 1.22 33.29
CA LYS A 177 20.04 2.31 32.85
C LYS A 177 20.39 2.69 31.42
N PHE A 178 19.40 2.85 30.54
CA PHE A 178 19.59 3.39 29.20
C PHE A 178 19.05 4.83 29.09
N VAL A 179 19.78 5.68 28.37
CA VAL A 179 19.37 7.04 28.02
C VAL A 179 19.54 7.17 26.50
N ILE A 180 18.44 7.00 25.77
CA ILE A 180 18.41 6.91 24.32
C ILE A 180 18.00 8.28 23.79
N ALA A 181 18.98 9.05 23.27
CA ALA A 181 18.72 10.34 22.65
C ALA A 181 18.03 10.18 21.29
N SER A 182 17.54 11.28 20.68
CA SER A 182 16.76 11.22 19.43
C SER A 182 17.43 10.53 18.24
N ASN A 183 18.77 10.57 18.18
CA ASN A 183 19.57 9.88 17.16
C ASN A 183 20.19 8.56 17.68
N GLY A 184 19.75 8.09 18.84
CA GLY A 184 20.18 6.86 19.49
C GLY A 184 19.29 5.67 19.14
N ILE A 185 19.90 4.49 19.01
CA ILE A 185 19.20 3.24 18.72
C ILE A 185 19.58 2.15 19.73
N LEU A 186 18.59 1.60 20.43
CA LEU A 186 18.67 0.33 21.14
C LEU A 186 18.11 -0.76 20.21
N ASP A 187 18.99 -1.58 19.63
CA ASP A 187 18.64 -2.54 18.58
C ASP A 187 18.70 -3.99 19.09
N MET A 188 17.58 -4.69 19.07
CA MET A 188 17.47 -6.11 19.45
C MET A 188 17.01 -6.97 18.25
N SER A 189 16.96 -6.39 17.04
CA SER A 189 16.53 -7.08 15.81
C SER A 189 17.42 -8.27 15.41
N GLY A 190 18.64 -8.35 15.94
CA GLY A 190 19.59 -9.42 15.66
C GLY A 190 19.33 -10.72 16.43
N ARG A 191 18.28 -10.79 17.26
CA ARG A 191 18.12 -11.87 18.24
C ARG A 191 17.75 -13.24 17.68
N SER A 192 18.34 -14.25 18.31
CA SER A 192 18.05 -15.67 18.12
C SER A 192 17.02 -16.25 19.09
N THR A 193 16.71 -15.56 20.19
CA THR A 193 15.71 -15.98 21.20
C THR A 193 14.73 -14.87 21.56
N THR A 194 13.48 -15.26 21.81
CA THR A 194 12.35 -14.37 22.08
C THR A 194 12.33 -13.77 23.49
N ALA A 195 12.91 -14.45 24.49
CA ALA A 195 12.91 -14.01 25.89
C ALA A 195 14.31 -13.63 26.39
N GLY A 196 14.36 -12.93 27.53
CA GLY A 196 15.60 -12.61 28.24
C GLY A 196 16.32 -11.35 27.74
N MET A 197 15.58 -10.37 27.22
CA MET A 197 16.08 -9.00 27.12
C MET A 197 15.61 -8.25 28.37
N THR A 198 16.54 -7.68 29.13
CA THR A 198 16.29 -6.93 30.36
C THR A 198 16.92 -5.55 30.33
N ALA A 199 16.36 -4.60 31.05
CA ALA A 199 16.95 -3.30 31.35
C ALA A 199 16.54 -2.84 32.76
N GLY A 200 17.34 -1.93 33.34
CA GLY A 200 16.97 -1.17 34.53
C GLY A 200 15.96 -0.07 34.17
N ALA A 201 16.34 1.19 34.34
CA ALA A 201 15.55 2.33 33.85
C ALA A 201 15.82 2.63 32.37
N ILE A 202 14.86 3.24 31.68
CA ILE A 202 15.03 3.72 30.29
C ILE A 202 14.47 5.14 30.17
N ASP A 203 15.28 6.09 29.71
CA ASP A 203 14.81 7.37 29.18
C ASP A 203 14.85 7.30 27.64
N ASN A 204 13.70 7.37 26.97
CA ASN A 204 13.57 7.12 25.52
C ASN A 204 13.10 8.34 24.72
N ALA A 205 14.04 9.02 24.06
CA ALA A 205 13.77 10.00 23.00
C ALA A 205 14.11 9.48 21.59
N GLY A 206 14.74 8.30 21.47
CA GLY A 206 15.23 7.72 20.22
C GLY A 206 14.44 6.50 19.75
N ARG A 207 15.13 5.46 19.28
CA ARG A 207 14.51 4.25 18.72
C ARG A 207 14.88 3.01 19.53
N ILE A 208 13.88 2.23 19.92
CA ILE A 208 14.04 0.88 20.48
C ILE A 208 13.50 -0.11 19.45
N ILE A 209 14.32 -1.04 18.96
CA ILE A 209 13.92 -2.02 17.95
C ILE A 209 13.84 -3.38 18.61
N ILE A 210 12.63 -3.79 19.00
CA ILE A 210 12.34 -5.14 19.51
C ILE A 210 12.10 -6.10 18.32
N ALA A 211 11.46 -5.58 17.27
CA ALA A 211 11.19 -6.26 16.00
C ALA A 211 12.38 -7.06 15.45
N ASN A 212 12.20 -8.37 15.34
CA ASN A 212 13.24 -9.25 14.78
C ASN A 212 13.53 -8.91 13.31
N SER A 213 14.78 -8.96 12.88
CA SER A 213 15.16 -8.75 11.47
C SER A 213 14.67 -9.86 10.54
N ASN A 214 14.46 -11.09 11.03
CA ASN A 214 13.74 -12.13 10.31
C ASN A 214 12.24 -11.85 10.34
N ALA A 215 11.65 -11.52 9.18
CA ALA A 215 10.22 -11.22 9.00
C ALA A 215 9.27 -12.28 9.59
N ASN A 216 9.69 -13.55 9.63
CA ASN A 216 8.86 -14.66 10.12
C ASN A 216 8.97 -14.91 11.64
N SER A 217 9.67 -14.04 12.39
CA SER A 217 9.88 -14.18 13.83
C SER A 217 9.11 -13.10 14.59
N VAL A 218 8.28 -13.54 15.54
CA VAL A 218 7.44 -12.73 16.42
C VAL A 218 7.54 -13.30 17.84
N GLY A 219 7.37 -12.46 18.86
CA GLY A 219 7.35 -12.86 20.28
C GLY A 219 8.53 -12.33 21.11
N ASN A 220 9.36 -11.44 20.57
CA ASN A 220 10.47 -10.81 21.29
C ASN A 220 9.96 -9.91 22.43
N GLU A 221 10.42 -10.14 23.66
CA GLU A 221 10.11 -9.30 24.83
C GLU A 221 11.34 -8.53 25.31
N LEU A 222 11.19 -7.21 25.55
CA LEU A 222 12.11 -6.41 26.40
C LEU A 222 11.47 -6.14 27.77
N THR A 223 12.00 -6.75 28.82
CA THR A 223 11.63 -6.51 30.21
C THR A 223 12.37 -5.28 30.79
N VAL A 224 11.66 -4.38 31.47
CA VAL A 224 12.19 -3.16 32.08
C VAL A 224 11.83 -3.15 33.56
N PHE A 225 12.83 -3.21 34.43
CA PHE A 225 12.64 -3.28 35.88
C PHE A 225 12.54 -1.92 36.58
N GLY A 226 12.99 -0.84 35.91
CA GLY A 226 12.99 0.52 36.44
C GLY A 226 11.98 1.44 35.74
N PRO A 227 12.01 2.75 36.05
CA PRO A 227 11.16 3.72 35.37
C PRO A 227 11.49 3.78 33.87
N TYR A 228 10.44 3.75 33.05
CA TYR A 228 10.47 3.98 31.61
C TYR A 228 9.89 5.36 31.33
N ASN A 229 10.69 6.29 30.81
CA ASN A 229 10.30 7.67 30.54
C ASN A 229 10.32 7.93 29.03
N GLY A 230 9.16 7.94 28.39
CA GLY A 230 8.99 8.31 26.99
C GLY A 230 9.12 9.82 26.77
N SER A 231 9.98 10.24 25.85
CA SER A 231 10.22 11.65 25.48
C SER A 231 10.06 11.84 23.96
N GLY A 232 9.01 11.25 23.38
CA GLY A 232 8.76 11.27 21.94
C GLY A 232 9.58 10.25 21.15
N GLY A 233 10.25 9.31 21.82
CA GLY A 233 10.91 8.17 21.17
C GLY A 233 9.92 7.14 20.62
N ALA A 234 10.44 6.14 19.90
CA ALA A 234 9.65 5.09 19.28
C ALA A 234 10.12 3.68 19.69
N ILE A 235 9.18 2.74 19.78
CA ILE A 235 9.42 1.29 19.88
C ILE A 235 8.92 0.63 18.59
N TYR A 236 9.74 -0.22 17.98
CA TYR A 236 9.37 -1.04 16.83
C TYR A 236 9.09 -2.47 17.29
N LEU A 237 7.85 -2.93 17.07
CA LEU A 237 7.36 -4.27 17.38
C LEU A 237 6.97 -4.98 16.07
N ARG A 238 7.10 -6.30 16.00
CA ARG A 238 6.32 -7.11 15.06
C ARG A 238 5.15 -7.76 15.79
N THR A 239 3.99 -7.81 15.14
CA THR A 239 2.77 -8.39 15.69
C THR A 239 2.00 -9.13 14.60
N ASP A 240 1.62 -10.39 14.84
CA ASP A 240 0.68 -11.11 13.98
C ASP A 240 -0.72 -10.50 14.18
N LEU A 241 -1.23 -9.79 13.17
CA LEU A 241 -2.51 -9.08 13.24
C LEU A 241 -3.69 -10.02 12.93
N ALA A 242 -4.05 -10.83 13.93
CA ALA A 242 -5.21 -11.71 13.93
C ALA A 242 -6.05 -11.53 15.22
N GLY A 243 -6.62 -12.61 15.77
CA GLY A 243 -7.52 -12.53 16.93
C GLY A 243 -6.82 -12.25 18.26
N ASP A 244 -7.56 -12.36 19.35
CA ASP A 244 -7.03 -12.20 20.71
C ASP A 244 -5.84 -13.12 21.01
N GLY A 245 -4.85 -12.59 21.74
CA GLY A 245 -3.67 -13.37 22.13
C GLY A 245 -2.75 -13.79 20.98
N SER A 246 -2.90 -13.19 19.78
CA SER A 246 -1.98 -13.43 18.67
C SER A 246 -0.52 -13.10 19.06
N PRO A 247 0.48 -13.79 18.48
CA PRO A 247 1.88 -13.52 18.79
C PRO A 247 2.25 -12.04 18.57
N SER A 248 2.90 -11.44 19.57
CA SER A 248 3.46 -10.10 19.46
C SER A 248 4.82 -10.00 20.14
N ASP A 249 5.71 -9.22 19.54
CA ASP A 249 6.79 -8.58 20.28
C ASP A 249 6.18 -7.59 21.28
N ARG A 250 6.81 -7.42 22.45
CA ARG A 250 6.28 -6.54 23.52
C ARG A 250 7.34 -5.89 24.39
N LEU A 251 6.96 -4.80 25.03
CA LEU A 251 7.69 -4.22 26.16
C LEU A 251 7.02 -4.69 27.46
N ALA A 252 7.77 -5.33 28.35
CA ALA A 252 7.29 -5.66 29.69
C ALA A 252 7.81 -4.64 30.72
N ILE A 253 6.93 -4.14 31.60
CA ILE A 253 7.26 -3.28 32.74
C ILE A 253 7.09 -4.13 34.00
N ASP A 254 8.20 -4.54 34.62
CA ASP A 254 8.22 -5.60 35.63
C ASP A 254 8.65 -5.08 37.01
N GLY A 255 7.71 -5.02 37.95
CA GLY A 255 7.92 -4.57 39.33
C GLY A 255 8.68 -5.54 40.24
N SER A 256 9.06 -6.74 39.77
CA SER A 256 9.70 -7.79 40.58
C SER A 256 11.05 -7.39 41.18
N THR A 257 11.74 -6.42 40.56
CA THR A 257 13.06 -5.95 41.01
C THR A 257 13.06 -4.46 41.29
N THR A 258 13.41 -4.07 42.52
CA THR A 258 13.55 -2.65 42.89
C THR A 258 14.84 -2.07 42.31
N THR A 259 14.74 -1.07 41.43
CA THR A 259 15.92 -0.34 40.92
C THR A 259 16.23 0.90 41.76
N ILE A 260 17.49 1.34 41.72
CA ILE A 260 17.94 2.60 42.35
C ILE A 260 17.38 3.86 41.65
N ASP A 261 16.87 3.75 40.43
CA ASP A 261 16.22 4.86 39.71
C ASP A 261 14.76 5.06 40.11
N GLY A 262 14.12 4.04 40.68
CA GLY A 262 12.71 4.06 41.05
C GLY A 262 11.98 2.74 40.80
N PRO A 263 10.65 2.71 41.00
CA PRO A 263 9.80 1.57 40.66
C PRO A 263 9.68 1.38 39.14
N ALA A 264 9.24 0.20 38.72
CA ALA A 264 8.86 -0.09 37.33
C ALA A 264 7.58 0.69 36.96
N GLN A 265 7.75 1.83 36.29
CA GLN A 265 6.64 2.69 35.89
C GLN A 265 6.91 3.29 34.51
N ALA A 266 6.01 3.09 33.55
CA ALA A 266 6.05 3.77 32.26
C ALA A 266 5.32 5.12 32.32
N THR A 267 5.98 6.20 31.92
CA THR A 267 5.42 7.56 31.87
C THR A 267 5.90 8.32 30.62
N GLY A 268 5.39 9.54 30.42
CA GLY A 268 5.76 10.38 29.27
C GLY A 268 4.98 10.00 28.03
N THR A 269 5.62 9.95 26.86
CA THR A 269 5.01 9.54 25.59
C THR A 269 6.02 8.81 24.69
N THR A 270 5.63 7.65 24.17
CA THR A 270 6.37 6.83 23.22
C THR A 270 5.45 6.38 22.07
N PHE A 271 5.96 6.42 20.84
CA PHE A 271 5.26 5.90 19.66
C PHE A 271 5.51 4.39 19.48
N LEU A 272 4.45 3.60 19.36
CA LEU A 272 4.51 2.19 18.99
C LEU A 272 4.38 2.06 17.47
N ASN A 273 5.43 1.58 16.82
CA ASN A 273 5.44 1.30 15.39
C ASN A 273 5.28 -0.22 15.20
N ILE A 274 4.10 -0.64 14.75
CA ILE A 274 3.75 -2.04 14.58
C ILE A 274 4.04 -2.45 13.14
N THR A 275 4.92 -3.44 12.96
CA THR A 275 5.13 -4.13 11.69
C THR A 275 4.24 -5.37 11.67
N PRO A 276 3.40 -5.60 10.65
CA PRO A 276 2.66 -6.85 10.53
C PRO A 276 3.59 -8.08 10.52
N GLY A 277 3.17 -9.13 11.22
CA GLY A 277 3.80 -10.44 11.24
C GLY A 277 3.33 -11.36 10.10
N PRO A 278 3.97 -12.53 9.93
CA PRO A 278 3.64 -13.47 8.85
C PRO A 278 2.19 -13.98 8.90
N ASN A 279 1.52 -13.93 10.05
CA ASN A 279 0.13 -14.35 10.23
C ASN A 279 -0.76 -13.11 10.53
N SER A 280 -0.81 -12.16 9.59
CA SER A 280 -1.60 -10.92 9.69
C SER A 280 -2.79 -10.86 8.72
N PRO A 281 -3.73 -11.84 8.75
CA PRO A 281 -4.88 -11.86 7.86
C PRO A 281 -5.94 -10.80 8.19
N GLY A 282 -5.93 -10.24 9.41
CA GLY A 282 -7.10 -9.58 10.00
C GLY A 282 -8.02 -10.57 10.72
N ALA A 283 -8.49 -10.22 11.91
CA ALA A 283 -9.59 -10.91 12.60
C ALA A 283 -10.16 -10.03 13.72
N TYR A 284 -11.35 -10.38 14.20
CA TYR A 284 -11.96 -9.73 15.37
C TYR A 284 -11.26 -10.11 16.68
N THR A 285 -10.94 -9.10 17.51
CA THR A 285 -10.61 -9.27 18.93
C THR A 285 -11.89 -9.14 19.76
N ALA A 286 -12.29 -10.22 20.42
CA ALA A 286 -13.47 -10.32 21.27
C ALA A 286 -13.13 -10.52 22.77
N ALA A 287 -11.86 -10.41 23.14
CA ALA A 287 -11.37 -10.38 24.51
C ALA A 287 -10.41 -9.18 24.67
N ASP A 288 -9.39 -9.30 25.53
CA ASP A 288 -8.48 -8.19 25.82
C ASP A 288 -7.72 -7.66 24.58
N GLY A 289 -7.57 -8.45 23.51
CA GLY A 289 -6.85 -8.09 22.29
C GLY A 289 -5.47 -8.73 22.18
N ILE A 290 -4.56 -8.07 21.46
CA ILE A 290 -3.17 -8.52 21.26
C ILE A 290 -2.24 -7.69 22.16
N LEU A 291 -1.63 -8.34 23.17
CA LEU A 291 -0.79 -7.68 24.17
C LEU A 291 0.52 -7.14 23.56
N VAL A 292 0.73 -5.82 23.65
CA VAL A 292 1.94 -5.13 23.15
C VAL A 292 2.76 -4.44 24.25
N ILE A 293 2.13 -4.10 25.38
CA ILE A 293 2.81 -3.66 26.61
C ILE A 293 2.26 -4.48 27.78
N ASP A 294 3.13 -5.12 28.55
CA ASP A 294 2.84 -6.14 29.56
C ASP A 294 3.29 -5.65 30.95
N SER A 295 2.36 -5.39 31.87
CA SER A 295 2.65 -4.78 33.17
C SER A 295 2.58 -5.81 34.30
N THR A 296 3.74 -6.27 34.74
CA THR A 296 3.86 -7.45 35.62
C THR A 296 4.41 -7.12 37.00
N ASN A 297 4.10 -7.97 37.99
CA ASN A 297 4.67 -7.96 39.33
C ASN A 297 4.61 -6.60 40.07
N GLY A 298 3.59 -5.77 39.80
CA GLY A 298 3.44 -4.44 40.39
C GLY A 298 4.11 -3.31 39.60
N GLY A 299 4.51 -3.57 38.35
CA GLY A 299 4.74 -2.54 37.34
C GLY A 299 3.46 -1.74 37.08
N THR A 300 3.61 -0.52 36.53
CA THR A 300 2.49 0.37 36.19
C THR A 300 2.77 1.16 34.91
N THR A 301 1.73 1.66 34.25
CA THR A 301 1.84 2.53 33.07
C THR A 301 0.91 3.75 33.19
N ALA A 302 1.36 4.92 32.75
CA ALA A 302 0.53 6.12 32.68
C ALA A 302 -0.31 6.14 31.40
N ASP A 303 -1.47 6.79 31.45
CA ASP A 303 -2.45 6.87 30.37
C ASP A 303 -1.89 7.44 29.04
N GLY A 304 -0.95 8.38 29.09
CA GLY A 304 -0.29 8.94 27.90
C GLY A 304 1.00 8.23 27.47
N ALA A 305 1.42 7.15 28.15
CA ALA A 305 2.75 6.56 28.01
C ALA A 305 3.03 6.01 26.60
N PHE A 306 2.00 5.50 25.92
CA PHE A 306 2.11 4.87 24.61
C PHE A 306 1.00 5.35 23.66
N THR A 307 1.33 5.47 22.38
CA THR A 307 0.38 5.76 21.30
C THR A 307 0.85 5.08 20.02
N LEU A 308 -0.03 4.79 19.06
CA LEU A 308 0.39 4.26 17.76
C LEU A 308 1.14 5.34 16.96
N ALA A 309 2.15 4.91 16.20
CA ALA A 309 2.90 5.77 15.29
C ALA A 309 2.16 6.09 13.98
N GLY A 310 1.09 5.35 13.68
CA GLY A 310 0.33 5.41 12.44
C GLY A 310 -0.77 4.34 12.44
N GLU A 311 -1.38 4.12 11.28
CA GLU A 311 -2.36 3.06 11.07
C GLU A 311 -1.72 1.67 11.18
N VAL A 312 -2.50 0.71 11.69
CA VAL A 312 -2.09 -0.70 11.83
C VAL A 312 -3.24 -1.54 11.32
N ARG A 313 -3.05 -2.24 10.20
CA ARG A 313 -4.13 -2.97 9.51
C ARG A 313 -3.74 -4.42 9.23
N GLY A 314 -4.66 -5.34 9.48
CA GLY A 314 -4.59 -6.73 9.04
C GLY A 314 -5.82 -7.01 8.18
N GLY A 315 -5.63 -7.48 6.95
CA GLY A 315 -6.73 -7.55 5.99
C GLY A 315 -7.33 -6.16 5.73
N PHE A 316 -8.66 -6.06 5.83
CA PHE A 316 -9.39 -4.78 5.79
C PHE A 316 -9.62 -4.14 7.18
N ILE A 317 -9.13 -4.79 8.24
CA ILE A 317 -9.50 -4.48 9.62
C ILE A 317 -8.37 -3.69 10.28
N ASP A 318 -8.72 -2.54 10.84
CA ASP A 318 -7.80 -1.68 11.60
C ASP A 318 -7.65 -2.21 13.02
N TYR A 319 -6.46 -2.02 13.59
CA TYR A 319 -6.16 -2.28 14.98
C TYR A 319 -5.81 -0.96 15.66
N ARG A 320 -6.50 -0.65 16.77
CA ARG A 320 -6.19 0.51 17.63
C ARG A 320 -5.66 0.06 18.97
N LEU A 321 -4.88 0.92 19.58
CA LEU A 321 -4.22 0.68 20.85
C LEU A 321 -5.12 1.12 22.01
N PHE A 322 -5.36 0.23 22.95
CA PHE A 322 -6.16 0.46 24.17
C PHE A 322 -5.32 0.15 25.40
N ARG A 323 -5.41 1.01 26.42
CA ARG A 323 -4.88 0.75 27.76
C ARG A 323 -5.93 0.01 28.60
N GLY A 324 -5.50 -0.97 29.38
CA GLY A 324 -6.37 -1.85 30.16
C GLY A 324 -7.02 -2.95 29.32
N GLY A 325 -7.26 -4.11 29.95
CA GLY A 325 -8.10 -5.18 29.42
C GLY A 325 -9.60 -4.84 29.46
N LEU A 326 -10.44 -5.71 28.91
CA LEU A 326 -11.88 -5.49 28.87
C LEU A 326 -12.53 -5.67 30.25
N GLY A 327 -13.55 -4.84 30.53
CA GLY A 327 -14.17 -4.78 31.86
C GLY A 327 -13.25 -4.26 32.97
N GLY A 328 -12.13 -3.62 32.62
CA GLY A 328 -11.17 -3.06 33.59
C GLY A 328 -10.19 -4.09 34.18
N SER A 329 -10.04 -5.27 33.56
CA SER A 329 -8.91 -6.16 33.83
C SER A 329 -7.57 -5.47 33.48
N ASN A 330 -6.47 -5.95 34.06
CA ASN A 330 -5.10 -5.61 33.70
C ASN A 330 -4.89 -4.10 33.37
N PRO A 331 -5.22 -3.17 34.30
CA PRO A 331 -5.45 -1.77 33.97
C PRO A 331 -4.20 -1.02 33.48
N ASP A 332 -3.02 -1.58 33.61
CA ASP A 332 -1.73 -1.02 33.20
C ASP A 332 -1.16 -1.65 31.91
N ASP A 333 -1.78 -2.72 31.40
CA ASP A 333 -1.41 -3.36 30.13
C ASP A 333 -1.91 -2.56 28.93
N TRP A 334 -1.35 -2.84 27.75
CA TRP A 334 -1.81 -2.26 26.50
C TRP A 334 -1.98 -3.30 25.40
N PHE A 335 -3.11 -3.20 24.69
CA PHE A 335 -3.55 -4.16 23.70
C PHE A 335 -3.89 -3.49 22.37
N LEU A 336 -3.56 -4.16 21.27
CA LEU A 336 -4.18 -3.86 19.97
C LEU A 336 -5.54 -4.57 19.91
N ARG A 337 -6.60 -3.83 19.57
CA ARG A 337 -7.95 -4.36 19.33
C ARG A 337 -8.46 -3.92 17.98
N SER A 338 -9.22 -4.81 17.34
CA SER A 338 -9.83 -4.61 16.03
C SER A 338 -11.34 -4.39 16.06
N GLY A 339 -11.92 -4.27 17.27
CA GLY A 339 -13.35 -4.04 17.46
C GLY A 339 -13.64 -3.00 18.54
N PHE A 340 -14.86 -2.45 18.50
CA PHE A 340 -15.39 -1.53 19.49
C PHE A 340 -16.86 -1.83 19.82
N ASN A 341 -17.33 -1.37 20.98
CA ASN A 341 -18.71 -1.61 21.43
C ASN A 341 -19.61 -0.43 21.07
N GLY A 342 -20.63 -0.67 20.23
CA GLY A 342 -21.68 0.29 19.94
C GLY A 342 -22.62 0.51 21.13
N GLY A 343 -23.51 1.49 21.05
CA GLY A 343 -24.62 1.67 21.99
C GLY A 343 -24.29 2.32 23.33
N ASN A 344 -23.03 2.39 23.75
CA ASN A 344 -22.63 3.15 24.93
C ASN A 344 -22.29 4.59 24.56
N GLY A 345 -23.12 5.54 25.02
CA GLY A 345 -22.77 6.96 24.98
C GLY A 345 -21.65 7.24 25.97
N GLY A 346 -20.39 7.13 25.52
CA GLY A 346 -19.22 7.43 26.33
C GLY A 346 -19.23 8.88 26.83
N ASP A 347 -18.90 9.08 28.10
CA ASP A 347 -18.93 10.34 28.84
C ASP A 347 -17.76 11.29 28.50
N GLY A 348 -17.32 11.29 27.23
CA GLY A 348 -16.37 12.25 26.67
C GLY A 348 -14.96 12.23 27.26
N ASN A 349 -14.62 11.24 28.08
CA ASN A 349 -13.38 11.18 28.86
C ASN A 349 -12.19 10.51 28.13
N GLY A 350 -12.42 9.91 26.95
CA GLY A 350 -11.39 9.26 26.13
C GLY A 350 -11.09 7.80 26.48
N ASN A 351 -11.53 7.32 27.65
CA ASN A 351 -11.40 5.92 28.03
C ASN A 351 -12.58 5.14 27.46
N GLY A 352 -12.32 4.37 26.40
CA GLY A 352 -13.26 3.36 25.90
C GLY A 352 -13.29 2.14 26.82
N ASP A 353 -13.78 2.29 28.05
CA ASP A 353 -14.03 1.17 28.96
C ASP A 353 -15.25 0.37 28.49
N GLY A 354 -14.99 -0.50 27.51
CA GLY A 354 -15.96 -1.33 26.81
C GLY A 354 -16.96 -1.99 27.78
N GLY A 355 -18.24 -1.64 27.61
CA GLY A 355 -19.28 -1.95 28.59
C GLY A 355 -19.43 -3.46 28.89
N ASN A 356 -19.88 -3.76 30.11
CA ASN A 356 -20.01 -5.09 30.75
C ASN A 356 -20.94 -6.12 30.05
N GLY A 357 -21.12 -6.06 28.74
CA GLY A 357 -21.88 -7.05 27.97
C GLY A 357 -21.05 -8.31 27.67
N PRO A 358 -21.66 -9.51 27.60
CA PRO A 358 -21.00 -10.68 27.05
C PRO A 358 -20.56 -10.43 25.60
N ILE A 359 -19.29 -10.69 25.33
CA ILE A 359 -18.64 -10.38 24.06
C ILE A 359 -18.75 -11.62 23.17
N THR A 360 -19.79 -11.69 22.35
CA THR A 360 -19.83 -12.63 21.22
C THR A 360 -19.21 -11.95 20.01
N PRO A 361 -18.18 -12.52 19.36
CA PRO A 361 -17.77 -12.06 18.04
C PRO A 361 -18.97 -12.06 17.09
N PRO A 362 -18.99 -11.20 16.06
CA PRO A 362 -19.82 -11.45 14.89
C PRO A 362 -19.43 -12.82 14.31
N ASP A 363 -20.30 -13.83 14.44
CA ASP A 363 -20.12 -15.16 13.81
C ASP A 363 -20.19 -15.09 12.27
N GLU A 364 -20.58 -13.93 11.73
CA GLU A 364 -20.76 -13.64 10.31
C GLU A 364 -19.80 -12.52 9.88
N LEU A 365 -19.38 -12.55 8.61
CA LEU A 365 -18.64 -11.44 7.98
C LEU A 365 -19.43 -10.12 8.13
N PRO A 366 -18.78 -8.94 8.07
CA PRO A 366 -19.51 -7.69 7.98
C PRO A 366 -20.53 -7.76 6.83
N PRO A 367 -21.77 -7.26 7.02
CA PRO A 367 -22.83 -7.44 6.04
C PRO A 367 -22.44 -6.81 4.68
N GLU A 368 -22.86 -7.42 3.56
CA GLU A 368 -22.50 -6.97 2.19
C GLU A 368 -22.73 -5.44 2.03
N ALA A 369 -23.77 -4.91 2.67
CA ALA A 369 -23.92 -3.49 2.93
C ALA A 369 -24.55 -3.21 4.29
N LEU A 370 -24.23 -2.05 4.87
CA LEU A 370 -24.96 -1.51 6.02
C LEU A 370 -26.34 -0.95 5.58
N PRO A 371 -27.29 -0.78 6.50
CA PRO A 371 -28.51 -0.01 6.24
C PRO A 371 -28.18 1.43 5.82
N GLU A 372 -28.94 1.98 4.87
CA GLU A 372 -28.72 3.35 4.34
C GLU A 372 -28.77 4.41 5.44
N ASP A 373 -29.78 4.32 6.32
CA ASP A 373 -29.86 5.10 7.56
C ASP A 373 -29.24 4.33 8.73
N LEU A 374 -27.91 4.40 8.87
CA LEU A 374 -27.26 4.04 10.14
C LEU A 374 -27.78 4.95 11.25
N PRO A 375 -28.21 4.40 12.40
CA PRO A 375 -28.64 5.23 13.52
C PRO A 375 -27.46 6.05 14.06
N SER A 376 -27.74 7.28 14.52
CA SER A 376 -26.74 8.21 15.07
C SER A 376 -25.96 7.65 16.28
N VAL A 377 -26.47 6.59 16.88
CA VAL A 377 -25.79 5.71 17.84
C VAL A 377 -26.08 4.27 17.40
N LEU A 378 -25.03 3.47 17.15
CA LEU A 378 -25.19 2.04 16.86
C LEU A 378 -25.89 1.32 18.02
N PRO A 379 -26.66 0.24 17.76
CA PRO A 379 -27.11 -0.65 18.82
C PRO A 379 -25.94 -1.22 19.66
N PRO A 380 -26.19 -1.71 20.89
CA PRO A 380 -25.19 -2.47 21.65
C PRO A 380 -24.69 -3.69 20.88
N GLY A 381 -23.37 -3.85 20.76
CA GLY A 381 -22.75 -4.93 19.98
C GLY A 381 -21.30 -4.59 19.58
N VAL A 382 -20.53 -5.61 19.18
CA VAL A 382 -19.15 -5.42 18.71
C VAL A 382 -19.13 -5.14 17.21
N TYR A 383 -18.42 -4.10 16.82
CA TYR A 383 -18.27 -3.64 15.43
C TYR A 383 -16.78 -3.58 15.06
N PRO A 384 -16.36 -3.96 13.83
CA PRO A 384 -14.97 -3.82 13.40
C PRO A 384 -14.53 -2.36 13.40
N ILE A 385 -13.26 -2.12 13.73
CA ILE A 385 -12.60 -0.86 13.43
C ILE A 385 -12.18 -0.91 11.96
N ILE A 386 -12.53 0.13 11.19
CA ILE A 386 -12.20 0.22 9.77
C ILE A 386 -11.61 1.57 9.37
N GLY A 387 -10.59 1.47 8.50
CA GLY A 387 -9.90 2.56 7.86
C GLY A 387 -10.54 3.04 6.55
N PRO A 388 -9.98 4.11 5.96
CA PRO A 388 -10.48 4.75 4.75
C PRO A 388 -10.37 3.91 3.45
N GLU A 389 -9.56 2.86 3.43
CA GLU A 389 -9.18 2.10 2.23
C GLU A 389 -10.35 1.32 1.65
N ILE A 390 -11.26 0.82 2.50
CA ILE A 390 -12.42 0.03 2.06
C ILE A 390 -13.28 0.83 1.08
N ALA A 391 -13.60 2.07 1.44
CA ALA A 391 -14.36 2.98 0.59
C ALA A 391 -13.53 3.43 -0.63
N THR A 392 -12.26 3.78 -0.41
CA THR A 392 -11.38 4.38 -1.42
C THR A 392 -10.99 3.39 -2.53
N TYR A 393 -10.76 2.12 -2.19
CA TYR A 393 -10.36 1.08 -3.15
C TYR A 393 -11.60 0.45 -3.82
N GLY A 394 -12.73 0.38 -3.12
CA GLY A 394 -13.99 -0.13 -3.68
C GLY A 394 -14.48 0.63 -4.93
N VAL A 395 -14.12 1.91 -5.08
CA VAL A 395 -14.54 2.75 -6.21
C VAL A 395 -13.64 2.66 -7.46
N VAL A 396 -12.51 1.95 -7.42
CA VAL A 396 -11.61 1.80 -8.59
C VAL A 396 -12.29 1.05 -9.73
N GLN A 397 -12.85 -0.14 -9.45
CA GLN A 397 -13.51 -0.97 -10.45
C GLN A 397 -14.80 -0.38 -11.07
N PRO A 398 -15.71 0.33 -10.35
CA PRO A 398 -16.80 1.01 -11.03
C PRO A 398 -16.29 2.19 -11.87
N THR A 399 -15.38 3.02 -11.36
CA THR A 399 -14.84 4.17 -12.11
C THR A 399 -14.16 3.76 -13.42
N SER A 400 -13.42 2.64 -13.45
CA SER A 400 -12.81 2.15 -14.68
C SER A 400 -13.85 1.71 -15.72
N ARG A 401 -14.95 1.07 -15.31
CA ARG A 401 -16.09 0.77 -16.22
C ARG A 401 -16.70 2.06 -16.79
N LEU A 402 -16.82 3.13 -16.00
CA LEU A 402 -17.31 4.43 -16.45
C LEU A 402 -16.39 5.06 -17.51
N LEU A 403 -15.07 5.08 -17.26
CA LEU A 403 -14.08 5.52 -18.25
C LEU A 403 -14.15 4.70 -19.54
N GLY A 404 -14.28 3.38 -19.42
CA GLY A 404 -14.48 2.46 -20.54
C GLY A 404 -15.75 2.76 -21.35
N LEU A 405 -16.87 3.09 -20.70
CA LEU A 405 -18.11 3.50 -21.37
C LEU A 405 -17.98 4.89 -22.04
N ALA A 406 -17.36 5.85 -21.35
CA ALA A 406 -17.19 7.22 -21.86
C ALA A 406 -16.31 7.28 -23.11
N THR A 407 -15.27 6.42 -23.16
CA THR A 407 -14.39 6.25 -24.33
C THR A 407 -15.03 5.41 -25.44
N LEU A 408 -15.86 4.41 -25.13
CA LEU A 408 -16.55 3.60 -26.15
C LEU A 408 -17.67 4.38 -26.87
N ALA A 409 -18.52 5.07 -26.10
CA ALA A 409 -19.60 5.96 -26.53
C ALA A 409 -20.67 5.36 -27.48
N THR A 410 -21.73 6.13 -27.75
CA THR A 410 -22.70 5.81 -28.83
C THR A 410 -22.16 6.20 -30.21
N LEU A 411 -22.75 5.66 -31.29
CA LEU A 411 -22.41 6.04 -32.67
C LEU A 411 -22.43 7.57 -32.86
N HIS A 412 -23.55 8.21 -32.48
CA HIS A 412 -23.72 9.65 -32.66
C HIS A 412 -22.85 10.51 -31.75
N GLU A 413 -22.41 9.98 -30.60
CA GLU A 413 -21.41 10.62 -29.76
C GLU A 413 -20.00 10.54 -30.33
N ARG A 414 -19.66 9.56 -31.16
CA ARG A 414 -18.36 9.52 -31.83
C ARG A 414 -18.34 10.47 -33.03
N ILE A 415 -19.31 10.35 -33.93
CA ILE A 415 -19.25 10.96 -35.29
C ILE A 415 -20.30 12.04 -35.59
N GLY A 416 -21.22 12.35 -34.66
CA GLY A 416 -22.30 13.31 -34.87
C GLY A 416 -23.36 12.84 -35.88
N ASP A 417 -23.96 13.77 -36.62
CA ASP A 417 -24.87 13.45 -37.72
C ASP A 417 -24.15 13.17 -39.05
N THR A 418 -24.47 12.01 -39.63
CA THR A 418 -23.95 11.57 -40.93
C THR A 418 -24.65 12.23 -42.13
N LEU A 419 -25.91 12.65 -41.98
CA LEU A 419 -26.67 13.35 -43.04
C LEU A 419 -26.12 14.75 -43.38
N ALA A 420 -25.16 15.28 -42.62
CA ALA A 420 -24.45 16.50 -42.97
C ALA A 420 -23.48 16.34 -44.16
N ILE A 421 -23.24 15.10 -44.62
CA ILE A 421 -22.47 14.81 -45.82
C ILE A 421 -23.34 15.07 -47.06
N GLY A 422 -23.48 16.35 -47.43
CA GLY A 422 -24.15 16.81 -48.64
C GLY A 422 -23.33 16.59 -49.92
N ALA A 423 -22.61 15.47 -50.02
CA ALA A 423 -21.91 15.03 -51.22
C ALA A 423 -22.54 13.69 -51.66
N PRO A 424 -22.72 13.44 -52.97
CA PRO A 424 -23.14 12.12 -53.43
C PRO A 424 -22.01 11.13 -53.18
N GLU A 425 -22.14 10.29 -52.14
CA GLU A 425 -21.19 9.21 -51.81
C GLU A 425 -21.30 8.01 -52.80
N ASN A 426 -21.85 8.26 -53.98
CA ASN A 426 -22.23 7.28 -54.99
C ASN A 426 -21.16 7.11 -56.09
N ASP A 427 -19.90 7.49 -55.84
CA ASP A 427 -18.79 7.16 -56.73
C ASP A 427 -18.03 5.95 -56.19
N ALA A 428 -18.48 4.76 -56.61
CA ALA A 428 -17.83 3.48 -56.30
C ALA A 428 -16.38 3.39 -56.85
N ALA A 429 -15.93 4.35 -57.67
CA ALA A 429 -14.55 4.43 -58.13
C ALA A 429 -13.61 5.18 -57.16
N ASN A 430 -14.14 5.90 -56.15
CA ASN A 430 -13.32 6.76 -55.30
C ASN A 430 -13.84 6.82 -53.84
N PRO A 431 -13.50 5.83 -52.98
CA PRO A 431 -13.94 5.81 -51.59
C PRO A 431 -13.37 6.99 -50.81
N VAL A 432 -14.24 7.90 -50.39
CA VAL A 432 -13.89 9.11 -49.65
C VAL A 432 -13.51 8.74 -48.22
N ASN A 433 -12.37 9.21 -47.72
CA ASN A 433 -11.90 8.89 -46.37
C ASN A 433 -12.38 9.95 -45.37
N SER A 434 -12.52 9.61 -44.08
CA SER A 434 -12.71 10.63 -43.06
C SER A 434 -12.09 10.25 -41.72
N GLY A 435 -11.66 11.28 -41.02
CA GLY A 435 -11.20 11.25 -39.65
C GLY A 435 -12.11 12.08 -38.79
N TRP A 436 -12.23 11.70 -37.52
CA TRP A 436 -13.05 12.39 -36.54
C TRP A 436 -12.31 12.51 -35.22
N ALA A 437 -12.65 13.55 -34.46
CA ALA A 437 -12.14 13.77 -33.12
C ALA A 437 -13.27 14.28 -32.22
N ARG A 438 -13.25 13.85 -30.96
CA ARG A 438 -14.24 14.18 -29.92
C ARG A 438 -13.52 14.59 -28.64
N GLY A 439 -13.99 15.64 -27.98
CA GLY A 439 -13.70 15.93 -26.58
C GLY A 439 -14.95 15.71 -25.74
N PHE A 440 -14.80 15.15 -24.53
CA PHE A 440 -15.92 14.87 -23.63
C PHE A 440 -15.55 15.11 -22.17
N GLY A 441 -16.56 15.40 -21.35
CA GLY A 441 -16.44 15.56 -19.91
C GLY A 441 -17.76 15.32 -19.19
N GLU A 442 -17.67 14.83 -17.96
CA GLU A 442 -18.81 14.47 -17.12
C GLU A 442 -18.45 14.69 -15.64
N GLN A 443 -19.39 15.28 -14.88
CA GLN A 443 -19.32 15.29 -13.43
C GLN A 443 -19.72 13.93 -12.88
N ILE A 444 -18.91 13.43 -11.94
CA ILE A 444 -19.20 12.23 -11.17
C ILE A 444 -19.75 12.68 -9.82
N ASN A 445 -21.04 12.45 -9.58
CA ASN A 445 -21.61 12.36 -8.24
C ASN A 445 -22.27 10.98 -8.13
N GLN A 446 -21.74 10.10 -7.28
CA GLN A 446 -22.26 8.73 -7.14
C GLN A 446 -22.20 8.25 -5.69
N HIS A 447 -23.17 7.40 -5.36
CA HIS A 447 -23.26 6.67 -4.11
C HIS A 447 -23.30 5.18 -4.43
N TYR A 448 -22.57 4.37 -3.66
CA TYR A 448 -22.59 2.93 -3.76
C TYR A 448 -22.89 2.31 -2.40
N ARG A 449 -23.88 1.43 -2.36
CA ARG A 449 -24.23 0.66 -1.17
C ARG A 449 -23.30 -0.52 -1.01
N ALA A 450 -22.46 -0.41 0.02
CA ALA A 450 -21.54 -1.43 0.49
C ALA A 450 -21.27 -1.20 1.97
N PHE A 451 -20.51 -2.10 2.61
CA PHE A 451 -20.20 -2.01 4.03
C PHE A 451 -19.64 -0.64 4.47
N ALA A 452 -18.76 -0.03 3.69
CA ALA A 452 -18.17 1.28 3.99
C ALA A 452 -18.88 2.48 3.32
N ASP A 453 -20.07 2.29 2.75
CA ASP A 453 -20.91 3.33 2.13
C ASP A 453 -20.14 4.35 1.23
N PRO A 454 -19.34 3.90 0.24
CA PRO A 454 -18.53 4.82 -0.55
C PRO A 454 -19.37 5.76 -1.43
N ARG A 455 -18.96 7.02 -1.43
CA ARG A 455 -19.54 8.14 -2.18
C ARG A 455 -18.41 8.85 -2.91
N THR A 456 -18.64 9.22 -4.17
CA THR A 456 -17.64 9.82 -5.05
C THR A 456 -18.11 11.15 -5.59
N ASP A 457 -17.31 12.19 -5.42
CA ASP A 457 -17.48 13.50 -6.08
C ASP A 457 -16.24 13.81 -6.92
N GLY A 458 -16.43 14.28 -8.15
CA GLY A 458 -15.32 14.66 -9.03
C GLY A 458 -15.71 14.76 -10.49
N TYR A 459 -14.77 14.47 -11.37
CA TYR A 459 -14.96 14.55 -12.82
C TYR A 459 -14.24 13.43 -13.57
N LEU A 460 -14.81 13.04 -14.71
CA LEU A 460 -14.06 12.38 -15.78
C LEU A 460 -14.05 13.24 -17.03
N GLY A 461 -13.00 13.12 -17.83
CA GLY A 461 -12.89 13.82 -19.10
C GLY A 461 -11.81 13.25 -19.98
N GLY A 462 -11.91 13.51 -21.28
CA GLY A 462 -10.99 12.90 -22.23
C GLY A 462 -11.17 13.39 -23.66
N PHE A 463 -10.39 12.77 -24.54
CA PHE A 463 -10.50 12.94 -25.97
C PHE A 463 -10.43 11.59 -26.68
N GLN A 464 -11.03 11.54 -27.86
CA GLN A 464 -11.05 10.38 -28.75
C GLN A 464 -10.78 10.86 -30.18
N SER A 465 -10.08 10.05 -30.97
CA SER A 465 -9.87 10.33 -32.39
C SER A 465 -9.83 9.03 -33.18
N GLY A 466 -10.48 9.02 -34.34
CA GLY A 466 -10.60 7.83 -35.18
C GLY A 466 -10.56 8.14 -36.67
N ILE A 467 -10.37 7.09 -37.45
CA ILE A 467 -10.28 7.14 -38.91
C ILE A 467 -11.09 5.99 -39.52
N ASP A 468 -11.86 6.31 -40.56
CA ASP A 468 -12.54 5.34 -41.39
C ASP A 468 -11.49 4.70 -42.32
N LEU A 469 -11.33 3.36 -42.24
CA LEU A 469 -10.38 2.59 -43.04
C LEU A 469 -11.04 1.91 -44.25
N LEU A 470 -12.30 1.52 -44.13
CA LEU A 470 -13.09 0.88 -45.17
C LEU A 470 -14.41 1.63 -45.32
N ARG A 471 -14.78 1.93 -46.56
CA ARG A 471 -16.13 2.36 -46.94
C ARG A 471 -16.54 1.77 -48.28
N GLY A 472 -17.80 1.36 -48.39
CA GLY A 472 -18.36 0.86 -49.63
C GLY A 472 -19.80 0.37 -49.48
N GLU A 473 -20.39 -0.04 -50.60
CA GLU A 473 -21.70 -0.66 -50.68
C GLU A 473 -21.54 -2.15 -50.98
N TRP A 474 -21.85 -3.02 -50.01
CA TRP A 474 -21.78 -4.48 -50.19
C TRP A 474 -23.08 -5.07 -50.76
N LEU A 475 -24.18 -4.35 -50.58
CA LEU A 475 -25.50 -4.64 -51.13
C LEU A 475 -26.07 -3.33 -51.70
N PRO A 476 -26.84 -3.35 -52.81
CA PRO A 476 -27.38 -2.13 -53.41
C PRO A 476 -28.21 -1.30 -52.42
N GLY A 477 -27.82 -0.04 -52.20
CA GLY A 477 -28.49 0.86 -51.25
C GLY A 477 -28.16 0.62 -49.78
N HIS A 478 -27.19 -0.26 -49.48
CA HIS A 478 -26.59 -0.38 -48.15
C HIS A 478 -25.19 0.24 -48.16
N ARG A 479 -24.75 0.77 -47.02
CA ARG A 479 -23.42 1.37 -46.85
C ARG A 479 -22.76 0.82 -45.60
N ASP A 480 -21.51 0.40 -45.75
CA ASP A 480 -20.67 -0.04 -44.64
C ASP A 480 -19.52 0.95 -44.42
N VAL A 481 -19.20 1.17 -43.14
CA VAL A 481 -18.06 1.96 -42.68
C VAL A 481 -17.34 1.15 -41.61
N ALA A 482 -16.03 0.93 -41.74
CA ALA A 482 -15.24 0.33 -40.67
C ALA A 482 -13.95 1.11 -40.45
N GLY A 483 -13.50 1.18 -39.20
CA GLY A 483 -12.37 2.01 -38.82
C GLY A 483 -11.79 1.67 -37.46
N ILE A 484 -10.81 2.47 -37.04
CA ILE A 484 -10.14 2.37 -35.75
C ILE A 484 -10.15 3.72 -35.04
N TYR A 485 -10.07 3.69 -33.71
CA TYR A 485 -9.88 4.87 -32.89
C TYR A 485 -8.90 4.63 -31.74
N PHE A 486 -8.40 5.74 -31.22
CA PHE A 486 -7.67 5.85 -29.98
C PHE A 486 -8.41 6.85 -29.07
N ALA A 487 -8.40 6.60 -27.76
CA ALA A 487 -8.91 7.53 -26.77
C ALA A 487 -7.98 7.60 -25.55
N TYR A 488 -7.99 8.75 -24.91
CA TYR A 488 -7.44 8.96 -23.57
C TYR A 488 -8.51 9.61 -22.71
N ALA A 489 -8.67 9.13 -21.48
CA ALA A 489 -9.52 9.74 -20.47
C ALA A 489 -8.86 9.66 -19.10
N ASN A 490 -9.16 10.63 -18.24
CA ASN A 490 -8.78 10.65 -16.84
C ASN A 490 -10.06 10.76 -16.00
N ALA A 491 -10.12 10.05 -14.87
CA ALA A 491 -11.06 10.30 -13.80
C ALA A 491 -10.30 10.78 -12.56
N ASN A 492 -10.75 11.88 -11.98
CA ASN A 492 -10.20 12.43 -10.75
C ASN A 492 -11.35 12.64 -9.76
N ILE A 493 -11.30 11.90 -8.66
CA ILE A 493 -12.44 11.67 -7.77
C ILE A 493 -11.98 11.76 -6.32
N ASP A 494 -12.63 12.60 -5.53
CA ASP A 494 -12.57 12.53 -4.08
C ASP A 494 -13.56 11.47 -3.56
N VAL A 495 -13.10 10.65 -2.61
CA VAL A 495 -13.90 9.56 -2.02
C VAL A 495 -14.25 9.90 -0.58
N THR A 496 -15.51 9.70 -0.23
CA THR A 496 -16.08 9.81 1.11
C THR A 496 -16.73 8.48 1.47
N GLY A 497 -16.61 8.05 2.72
CA GLY A 497 -17.12 6.77 3.18
C GLY A 497 -17.16 6.68 4.70
N LEU A 498 -17.71 5.59 5.21
CA LEU A 498 -17.76 5.28 6.63
C LEU A 498 -16.39 4.78 7.11
N VAL A 499 -15.88 5.44 8.14
CA VAL A 499 -14.70 5.01 8.92
C VAL A 499 -15.04 5.01 10.39
N THR A 500 -14.32 4.25 11.21
CA THR A 500 -14.54 4.28 12.67
C THR A 500 -14.06 5.61 13.24
N ASN A 501 -14.92 6.32 13.99
CA ASN A 501 -14.58 7.60 14.60
C ASN A 501 -13.41 7.48 15.59
N GLU A 502 -12.69 8.58 15.85
CA GLU A 502 -11.49 8.56 16.72
C GLU A 502 -11.78 8.02 18.12
N ALA A 503 -12.95 8.36 18.69
CA ALA A 503 -13.41 7.89 20.00
C ALA A 503 -13.83 6.41 20.04
N VAL A 504 -13.79 5.69 18.91
CA VAL A 504 -14.13 4.27 18.76
C VAL A 504 -15.51 3.91 19.35
N THR A 505 -16.53 4.69 18.98
CA THR A 505 -17.92 4.57 19.48
C THR A 505 -18.97 4.50 18.36
N ASN A 506 -18.65 4.94 17.15
CA ASN A 506 -19.53 4.84 15.98
C ASN A 506 -18.73 4.90 14.68
N TYR A 507 -19.33 4.46 13.58
CA TYR A 507 -18.89 4.88 12.25
C TYR A 507 -19.27 6.33 11.98
N ALA A 508 -18.45 7.02 11.19
CA ALA A 508 -18.70 8.38 10.78
C ALA A 508 -18.32 8.55 9.31
N LEU A 509 -19.20 9.20 8.55
CA LEU A 509 -18.92 9.55 7.17
C LEU A 509 -17.79 10.60 7.13
N ARG A 510 -16.70 10.31 6.44
CA ARG A 510 -15.50 11.15 6.32
C ARG A 510 -14.95 11.09 4.90
N LYS A 511 -14.20 12.10 4.48
CA LYS A 511 -13.35 11.98 3.29
C LYS A 511 -12.30 10.92 3.57
N THR A 512 -12.32 9.83 2.80
CA THR A 512 -11.44 8.68 2.98
C THR A 512 -10.20 8.79 2.10
N GLY A 513 -10.33 9.32 0.89
CA GLY A 513 -9.21 9.36 -0.03
C GLY A 513 -9.51 10.03 -1.36
N ARG A 514 -8.69 9.71 -2.36
CA ARG A 514 -8.82 10.17 -3.73
C ARG A 514 -8.39 9.07 -4.69
N LEU A 515 -9.12 8.97 -5.81
CA LEU A 515 -8.77 8.16 -6.97
C LEU A 515 -8.37 9.08 -8.11
N ASP A 516 -7.18 8.86 -8.68
CA ASP A 516 -6.77 9.39 -9.98
C ASP A 516 -6.49 8.21 -10.91
N LEU A 517 -7.21 8.14 -12.03
CA LEU A 517 -7.20 6.98 -12.92
C LEU A 517 -7.21 7.41 -14.39
N ASP A 518 -6.12 7.13 -15.08
CA ASP A 518 -6.01 7.25 -16.53
C ASP A 518 -6.53 5.99 -17.23
N ALA A 519 -7.11 6.18 -18.41
CA ALA A 519 -7.62 5.13 -19.30
C ALA A 519 -7.14 5.39 -20.73
N TRP A 520 -6.26 4.51 -21.23
CA TRP A 520 -5.71 4.54 -22.58
C TRP A 520 -6.42 3.49 -23.44
N SER A 521 -7.37 3.91 -24.26
CA SER A 521 -8.23 3.01 -25.05
C SER A 521 -7.81 2.94 -26.52
N GLY A 522 -7.79 1.73 -27.07
CA GLY A 522 -7.72 1.46 -28.52
C GLY A 522 -8.91 0.64 -28.95
N GLY A 523 -9.60 1.03 -30.02
CA GLY A 523 -10.81 0.36 -30.46
C GLY A 523 -10.97 0.28 -31.98
N ALA A 524 -11.84 -0.63 -32.40
CA ALA A 524 -12.26 -0.81 -33.78
C ALA A 524 -13.78 -0.80 -33.86
N TYR A 525 -14.31 -0.26 -34.95
CA TYR A 525 -15.75 -0.15 -35.18
C TYR A 525 -16.13 -0.59 -36.60
N TRP A 526 -17.35 -1.08 -36.72
CA TRP A 526 -18.04 -1.30 -38.00
C TRP A 526 -19.48 -0.82 -37.87
N THR A 527 -19.89 0.09 -38.75
CA THR A 527 -21.24 0.61 -38.85
C THR A 527 -21.82 0.28 -40.22
N HIS A 528 -22.92 -0.46 -40.22
CA HIS A 528 -23.74 -0.78 -41.39
C HIS A 528 -24.97 0.12 -41.43
N TYR A 529 -25.28 0.71 -42.58
CA TYR A 529 -26.46 1.51 -42.84
C TYR A 529 -27.31 0.86 -43.94
N GLY A 530 -28.61 0.71 -43.71
CA GLY A 530 -29.53 0.16 -44.70
C GLY A 530 -30.30 1.20 -45.53
N PRO A 531 -31.10 0.78 -46.53
CA PRO A 531 -31.69 1.67 -47.53
C PRO A 531 -32.68 2.72 -47.00
N THR A 532 -33.26 2.52 -45.81
CA THR A 532 -34.15 3.50 -45.15
C THR A 532 -33.42 4.35 -44.10
N GLY A 533 -32.09 4.26 -44.03
CA GLY A 533 -31.25 5.02 -43.09
C GLY A 533 -31.10 4.39 -41.70
N TRP A 534 -31.68 3.22 -41.45
CA TRP A 534 -31.42 2.45 -40.23
C TRP A 534 -29.95 2.04 -40.15
N TYR A 535 -29.42 1.90 -38.93
CA TYR A 535 -28.04 1.48 -38.71
C TYR A 535 -27.90 0.35 -37.71
N LEU A 536 -26.79 -0.39 -37.85
CA LEU A 536 -26.23 -1.30 -36.87
C LEU A 536 -24.76 -0.92 -36.70
N ASP A 537 -24.32 -0.69 -35.47
CA ASP A 537 -22.97 -0.28 -35.11
C ASP A 537 -22.37 -1.26 -34.09
N ALA A 538 -21.23 -1.84 -34.43
CA ALA A 538 -20.50 -2.76 -33.58
C ALA A 538 -19.14 -2.16 -33.21
N VAL A 539 -18.78 -2.20 -31.93
CA VAL A 539 -17.52 -1.67 -31.40
C VAL A 539 -16.84 -2.70 -30.53
N VAL A 540 -15.52 -2.80 -30.63
CA VAL A 540 -14.66 -3.47 -29.64
C VAL A 540 -13.58 -2.50 -29.18
N GLN A 541 -13.27 -2.53 -27.89
CA GLN A 541 -12.30 -1.65 -27.25
C GLN A 541 -11.43 -2.45 -26.27
N ALA A 542 -10.12 -2.29 -26.35
CA ALA A 542 -9.18 -2.62 -25.29
C ALA A 542 -8.75 -1.33 -24.58
N THR A 543 -8.56 -1.37 -23.27
CA THR A 543 -8.18 -0.23 -22.43
C THR A 543 -7.07 -0.65 -21.48
N ALA A 544 -6.01 0.15 -21.35
CA ALA A 544 -5.06 0.04 -20.25
C ALA A 544 -5.39 1.11 -19.20
N TYR A 545 -5.40 0.72 -17.93
CA TYR A 545 -5.60 1.61 -16.79
C TYR A 545 -4.28 1.81 -16.06
N GLU A 546 -4.00 3.03 -15.66
CA GLU A 546 -2.81 3.43 -14.89
C GLU A 546 -3.24 4.54 -13.91
N GLY A 547 -2.76 4.52 -12.67
CA GLY A 547 -3.20 5.49 -11.67
C GLY A 547 -2.92 5.08 -10.23
N SER A 548 -3.59 5.76 -9.29
CA SER A 548 -3.50 5.46 -7.87
C SER A 548 -4.79 5.76 -7.11
N ALA A 549 -5.07 4.93 -6.11
CA ALA A 549 -6.06 5.18 -5.07
C ALA A 549 -5.32 5.44 -3.75
N SER A 550 -5.51 6.62 -3.17
CA SER A 550 -4.70 7.10 -2.02
C SER A 550 -5.57 7.57 -0.86
N THR A 551 -5.16 7.22 0.35
CA THR A 551 -5.74 7.70 1.62
C THR A 551 -4.75 8.61 2.33
N THR A 552 -4.94 8.87 3.62
CA THR A 552 -3.97 9.62 4.43
C THR A 552 -2.73 8.79 4.79
N SER A 553 -2.88 7.46 4.85
CA SER A 553 -1.88 6.53 5.39
C SER A 553 -1.35 5.53 4.35
N ALA A 554 -2.12 5.23 3.31
CA ALA A 554 -1.83 4.19 2.31
C ALA A 554 -2.01 4.70 0.86
N SER A 555 -1.34 4.04 -0.08
CA SER A 555 -1.45 4.37 -1.51
C SER A 555 -1.29 3.12 -2.36
N LEU A 556 -2.36 2.76 -3.09
CA LEU A 556 -2.43 1.59 -3.94
C LEU A 556 -2.29 1.98 -5.42
N SER A 557 -1.43 1.29 -6.17
CA SER A 557 -1.39 1.44 -7.63
C SER A 557 -2.62 0.80 -8.27
N THR A 558 -3.26 1.50 -9.20
CA THR A 558 -4.47 1.03 -9.88
C THR A 558 -4.18 0.65 -11.33
N ASN A 559 -3.09 -0.08 -11.55
CA ASN A 559 -2.72 -0.59 -12.87
C ASN A 559 -3.62 -1.75 -13.27
N GLY A 560 -4.02 -1.80 -14.54
CA GLY A 560 -4.91 -2.85 -15.01
C GLY A 560 -5.26 -2.78 -16.49
N ALA A 561 -6.18 -3.65 -16.88
CA ALA A 561 -6.69 -3.76 -18.24
C ALA A 561 -8.21 -3.84 -18.27
N GLY A 562 -8.79 -3.43 -19.39
CA GLY A 562 -10.20 -3.53 -19.68
C GLY A 562 -10.47 -3.96 -21.11
N PHE A 563 -11.54 -4.71 -21.30
CA PHE A 563 -12.12 -4.99 -22.61
C PHE A 563 -13.60 -4.62 -22.60
N ALA A 564 -14.07 -4.02 -23.70
CA ALA A 564 -15.47 -3.73 -23.91
C ALA A 564 -15.89 -4.12 -25.33
N SER A 565 -17.12 -4.63 -25.46
CA SER A 565 -17.79 -4.81 -26.74
C SER A 565 -19.18 -4.17 -26.69
N SER A 566 -19.62 -3.58 -27.80
CA SER A 566 -20.91 -2.92 -27.92
C SER A 566 -21.58 -3.27 -29.24
N LEU A 567 -22.91 -3.40 -29.19
CA LEU A 567 -23.77 -3.43 -30.37
C LEU A 567 -24.89 -2.39 -30.17
N GLU A 568 -24.95 -1.41 -31.07
CA GLU A 568 -25.97 -0.36 -31.11
C GLU A 568 -26.78 -0.47 -32.42
N ALA A 569 -28.08 -0.23 -32.38
CA ALA A 569 -28.92 -0.10 -33.56
C ALA A 569 -29.85 1.11 -33.43
N GLY A 570 -30.18 1.74 -34.57
CA GLY A 570 -31.14 2.84 -34.62
C GLY A 570 -31.93 2.86 -35.91
N TYR A 571 -33.16 3.40 -35.86
CA TYR A 571 -34.09 3.41 -36.99
C TYR A 571 -34.72 4.81 -37.16
N PRO A 572 -34.32 5.61 -38.17
CA PRO A 572 -34.87 6.95 -38.36
C PRO A 572 -36.28 6.91 -38.97
N ILE A 573 -37.24 7.51 -38.28
CA ILE A 573 -38.63 7.66 -38.68
C ILE A 573 -38.90 9.15 -38.99
N PRO A 574 -39.13 9.53 -40.25
CA PRO A 574 -39.61 10.88 -40.57
C PRO A 574 -40.99 11.09 -39.95
N VAL A 575 -41.18 12.17 -39.18
CA VAL A 575 -42.49 12.51 -38.58
C VAL A 575 -42.89 13.94 -39.00
N PRO A 576 -43.41 14.14 -40.22
CA PRO A 576 -43.73 15.47 -40.76
C PRO A 576 -44.74 16.26 -39.92
N ALA A 577 -45.56 15.58 -39.11
CA ALA A 577 -46.51 16.20 -38.19
C ALA A 577 -45.84 17.04 -37.08
N LEU A 578 -44.56 16.80 -36.79
CA LEU A 578 -43.76 17.57 -35.82
C LEU A 578 -42.85 18.63 -36.49
N GLY A 579 -43.01 18.81 -37.81
CA GLY A 579 -42.31 19.82 -38.60
C GLY A 579 -41.66 19.24 -39.86
N PRO A 580 -41.49 20.03 -40.94
CA PRO A 580 -40.70 19.64 -42.09
C PRO A 580 -39.27 19.28 -41.69
N GLY A 581 -38.75 18.15 -42.19
CA GLY A 581 -37.38 17.71 -41.91
C GLY A 581 -37.13 17.18 -40.48
N PHE A 582 -38.18 16.97 -39.68
CA PHE A 582 -38.06 16.30 -38.38
C PHE A 582 -38.01 14.77 -38.52
N VAL A 583 -37.05 14.16 -37.83
CA VAL A 583 -36.85 12.71 -37.75
C VAL A 583 -36.79 12.31 -36.27
N LEU A 584 -37.58 11.30 -35.92
CA LEU A 584 -37.50 10.60 -34.64
C LEU A 584 -36.78 9.28 -34.84
N GLU A 585 -35.74 9.02 -34.06
CA GLU A 585 -34.88 7.85 -34.19
C GLU A 585 -34.85 7.11 -32.84
N PRO A 586 -35.68 6.06 -32.68
CA PRO A 586 -35.45 5.05 -31.65
C PRO A 586 -34.09 4.37 -31.84
N GLN A 587 -33.42 4.14 -30.71
CA GLN A 587 -32.10 3.55 -30.60
C GLN A 587 -32.10 2.48 -29.50
N ALA A 588 -31.30 1.44 -29.66
CA ALA A 588 -31.03 0.45 -28.62
C ALA A 588 -29.54 0.09 -28.62
N GLN A 589 -28.96 -0.15 -27.45
CA GLN A 589 -27.56 -0.57 -27.32
C GLN A 589 -27.42 -1.61 -26.22
N ILE A 590 -26.52 -2.56 -26.44
CA ILE A 590 -26.00 -3.43 -25.39
C ILE A 590 -24.47 -3.34 -25.39
N VAL A 591 -23.90 -3.21 -24.21
CA VAL A 591 -22.45 -3.19 -23.97
C VAL A 591 -22.13 -4.31 -22.99
N TRP A 592 -21.06 -5.06 -23.25
CA TRP A 592 -20.43 -5.93 -22.27
C TRP A 592 -19.03 -5.41 -21.96
N GLN A 593 -18.64 -5.45 -20.69
CA GLN A 593 -17.33 -5.01 -20.23
C GLN A 593 -16.72 -6.03 -19.27
N HIS A 594 -15.40 -6.16 -19.33
CA HIS A 594 -14.58 -6.80 -18.31
C HIS A 594 -13.43 -5.87 -17.94
N VAL A 595 -13.13 -5.76 -16.65
CA VAL A 595 -11.95 -5.04 -16.14
C VAL A 595 -11.24 -5.90 -15.12
N SER A 596 -9.91 -5.85 -15.12
CA SER A 596 -9.02 -6.57 -14.21
C SER A 596 -7.87 -5.66 -13.79
N PHE A 597 -7.53 -5.67 -12.52
CA PHE A 597 -6.41 -4.92 -11.96
C PHE A 597 -5.33 -5.87 -11.45
N ASP A 598 -4.09 -5.39 -11.45
CA ASP A 598 -2.96 -6.09 -10.88
C ASP A 598 -3.04 -6.06 -9.33
N ASP A 599 -2.39 -7.03 -8.67
CA ASP A 599 -2.23 -7.04 -7.22
C ASP A 599 -1.07 -6.12 -6.81
N ASP A 600 -1.22 -5.36 -5.73
CA ASP A 600 -0.20 -4.43 -5.23
C ASP A 600 -0.24 -4.32 -3.70
N ASN A 601 0.82 -3.77 -3.09
CA ASN A 601 0.92 -3.56 -1.64
C ASN A 601 0.86 -2.07 -1.33
N ASP A 602 -0.15 -1.65 -0.56
CA ASP A 602 -0.44 -0.22 -0.32
C ASP A 602 0.44 0.45 0.74
N GLY A 603 1.41 -0.29 1.30
CA GLY A 603 2.27 0.08 2.41
C GLY A 603 1.82 -0.48 3.77
N LEU A 604 0.56 -0.94 3.88
CA LEU A 604 0.00 -1.57 5.08
C LEU A 604 -0.28 -3.06 4.87
N GLY A 605 -0.61 -3.48 3.64
CA GLY A 605 -0.76 -4.90 3.29
C GLY A 605 -1.00 -5.12 1.80
N ASP A 606 -1.06 -6.39 1.40
CA ASP A 606 -1.37 -6.79 0.02
C ASP A 606 -2.86 -6.57 -0.27
N VAL A 607 -3.17 -5.94 -1.40
CA VAL A 607 -4.54 -5.65 -1.85
C VAL A 607 -4.73 -6.14 -3.29
N THR A 608 -5.73 -7.00 -3.46
CA THR A 608 -6.21 -7.50 -4.74
C THR A 608 -7.50 -6.79 -5.10
N LEU A 609 -7.44 -5.80 -5.99
CA LEU A 609 -8.64 -5.21 -6.58
C LEU A 609 -9.39 -6.24 -7.45
N GLY A 610 -8.68 -7.21 -8.03
CA GLY A 610 -9.25 -8.33 -8.78
C GLY A 610 -9.92 -7.91 -10.09
N SER A 611 -10.93 -8.68 -10.52
CA SER A 611 -11.64 -8.42 -11.78
C SER A 611 -13.17 -8.43 -11.62
N THR A 612 -13.86 -7.74 -12.53
CA THR A 612 -15.32 -7.71 -12.60
C THR A 612 -15.79 -7.62 -14.06
N SER A 613 -16.91 -8.28 -14.36
CA SER A 613 -17.52 -8.33 -15.70
C SER A 613 -18.97 -7.91 -15.60
N GLY A 614 -19.46 -7.04 -16.49
CA GLY A 614 -20.82 -6.50 -16.44
C GLY A 614 -21.42 -6.25 -17.81
N ALA A 615 -22.73 -6.09 -17.85
CA ALA A 615 -23.45 -5.65 -19.04
C ALA A 615 -24.19 -4.33 -18.77
N SER A 616 -24.34 -3.51 -19.80
CA SER A 616 -25.08 -2.24 -19.76
C SER A 616 -26.01 -2.18 -20.97
N GLY A 617 -27.28 -1.91 -20.73
CA GLY A 617 -28.30 -1.72 -21.76
C GLY A 617 -28.69 -0.25 -21.89
N ARG A 618 -28.98 0.20 -23.11
CA ARG A 618 -29.59 1.51 -23.40
C ARG A 618 -30.82 1.34 -24.28
N LEU A 619 -31.89 2.04 -23.94
CA LEU A 619 -33.00 2.35 -24.84
C LEU A 619 -33.04 3.88 -25.02
N GLY A 620 -32.93 4.34 -26.25
CA GLY A 620 -32.82 5.76 -26.59
C GLY A 620 -33.91 6.23 -27.54
N LEU A 621 -34.29 7.50 -27.43
CA LEU A 621 -35.07 8.23 -28.42
C LEU A 621 -34.32 9.51 -28.77
N ARG A 622 -34.09 9.75 -30.07
CA ARG A 622 -33.44 10.95 -30.59
C ARG A 622 -34.36 11.69 -31.56
N GLY A 623 -34.72 12.92 -31.23
CA GLY A 623 -35.46 13.82 -32.12
C GLY A 623 -34.52 14.82 -32.76
N ARG A 624 -34.47 14.90 -34.10
CA ARG A 624 -33.58 15.79 -34.86
C ARG A 624 -34.36 16.57 -35.91
N TRP A 625 -34.13 17.88 -35.98
CA TRP A 625 -34.60 18.71 -37.09
C TRP A 625 -33.51 18.88 -38.14
N THR A 626 -33.89 19.16 -39.38
CA THR A 626 -32.96 19.48 -40.47
C THR A 626 -33.32 20.83 -41.06
N ILE A 627 -32.47 21.83 -40.86
CA ILE A 627 -32.69 23.22 -41.24
C ILE A 627 -31.59 23.64 -42.21
N ILE A 628 -31.96 24.14 -43.38
CA ILE A 628 -31.04 24.71 -44.36
C ILE A 628 -31.28 26.23 -44.38
N SER A 629 -30.24 27.02 -44.11
CA SER A 629 -30.34 28.48 -44.16
C SER A 629 -30.35 28.99 -45.60
N ASP A 630 -30.77 30.24 -45.80
CA ASP A 630 -30.77 30.91 -47.11
C ASP A 630 -29.38 30.94 -47.78
N GLY A 631 -28.30 30.86 -46.98
CA GLY A 631 -26.91 30.73 -47.43
C GLY A 631 -26.45 29.30 -47.73
N GLY A 632 -27.34 28.31 -47.71
CA GLY A 632 -27.01 26.89 -47.97
C GLY A 632 -26.28 26.18 -46.83
N GLN A 633 -26.27 26.75 -45.62
CA GLN A 633 -25.66 26.13 -44.45
C GLN A 633 -26.65 25.21 -43.74
N LEU A 634 -26.19 24.01 -43.39
CA LEU A 634 -26.99 22.98 -42.74
C LEU A 634 -26.83 23.04 -41.23
N TRP A 635 -27.96 23.08 -40.52
CA TRP A 635 -28.08 23.00 -39.07
C TRP A 635 -29.01 21.86 -38.70
N GLN A 636 -28.57 21.02 -37.76
CA GLN A 636 -29.33 19.89 -37.24
C GLN A 636 -29.36 19.93 -35.71
N PRO A 637 -30.21 20.77 -35.09
CA PRO A 637 -30.46 20.69 -33.66
C PRO A 637 -31.16 19.37 -33.34
N TYR A 638 -30.86 18.82 -32.17
CA TYR A 638 -31.44 17.56 -31.71
C TYR A 638 -31.61 17.52 -30.19
N VAL A 639 -32.52 16.65 -29.76
CA VAL A 639 -32.74 16.26 -28.37
C VAL A 639 -32.66 14.74 -28.25
N ARG A 640 -32.18 14.24 -27.12
CA ARG A 640 -32.11 12.80 -26.81
C ARG A 640 -32.64 12.54 -25.41
N ALA A 641 -33.33 11.42 -25.26
CA ALA A 641 -33.67 10.83 -23.98
C ALA A 641 -33.22 9.36 -24.01
N ASN A 642 -32.42 8.95 -23.03
CA ASN A 642 -31.89 7.61 -22.90
C ASN A 642 -32.28 7.04 -21.54
N LEU A 643 -32.78 5.80 -21.52
CA LEU A 643 -32.88 4.95 -20.34
C LEU A 643 -31.72 3.96 -20.38
N TRP A 644 -30.87 3.99 -19.37
CA TRP A 644 -29.79 3.03 -19.17
C TRP A 644 -30.08 2.12 -17.98
N HIS A 645 -29.64 0.87 -18.08
CA HIS A 645 -29.68 -0.08 -16.98
C HIS A 645 -28.40 -0.93 -16.98
N ASP A 646 -27.81 -1.13 -15.81
CA ASP A 646 -26.57 -1.89 -15.63
C ASP A 646 -26.84 -3.21 -14.87
N TRP A 647 -26.44 -4.33 -15.48
CA TRP A 647 -26.60 -5.68 -14.95
C TRP A 647 -25.27 -6.28 -14.48
N GLY A 648 -25.34 -7.02 -13.37
CA GLY A 648 -24.46 -8.14 -13.11
C GLY A 648 -23.03 -7.78 -12.74
N THR A 649 -22.82 -6.76 -11.90
CA THR A 649 -21.48 -6.52 -11.31
C THR A 649 -21.51 -6.44 -9.80
N ARG A 650 -21.20 -7.57 -9.16
CA ARG A 650 -20.50 -7.56 -7.88
C ARG A 650 -19.02 -7.28 -8.16
N ALA A 651 -18.51 -6.18 -7.64
CA ALA A 651 -17.06 -6.03 -7.47
C ALA A 651 -16.67 -6.64 -6.12
N THR A 652 -15.46 -7.16 -6.01
CA THR A 652 -14.92 -7.66 -4.75
C THR A 652 -13.46 -7.25 -4.64
N THR A 653 -13.17 -6.30 -3.75
CA THR A 653 -11.78 -6.03 -3.33
C THR A 653 -11.41 -7.09 -2.29
N THR A 654 -10.21 -7.67 -2.41
CA THR A 654 -9.69 -8.63 -1.43
C THR A 654 -8.47 -8.06 -0.72
N PHE A 655 -8.46 -8.10 0.61
CA PHE A 655 -7.31 -7.69 1.42
C PHE A 655 -6.59 -8.93 1.99
N SER A 656 -5.24 -8.91 1.99
CA SER A 656 -4.39 -10.01 2.46
C SER A 656 -4.79 -11.40 1.92
N SER A 657 -5.27 -11.45 0.66
CA SER A 657 -5.81 -12.65 -0.03
C SER A 657 -7.03 -13.35 0.60
N ILE A 658 -7.61 -12.82 1.68
CA ILE A 658 -8.64 -13.53 2.47
C ILE A 658 -9.97 -12.76 2.46
N ASP A 659 -9.94 -11.49 2.86
CA ASP A 659 -11.17 -10.76 3.18
C ASP A 659 -11.78 -10.07 1.97
N ARG A 660 -13.05 -10.35 1.66
CA ARG A 660 -13.75 -9.79 0.51
C ARG A 660 -14.70 -8.68 0.91
N VAL A 661 -14.50 -7.50 0.31
CA VAL A 661 -15.44 -6.38 0.40
C VAL A 661 -16.24 -6.31 -0.91
N PRO A 662 -17.52 -6.73 -0.91
CA PRO A 662 -18.37 -6.62 -2.09
C PRO A 662 -18.85 -5.17 -2.30
N LEU A 663 -19.00 -4.78 -3.57
CA LEU A 663 -19.71 -3.56 -3.97
C LEU A 663 -20.87 -3.92 -4.89
N LEU A 664 -22.08 -3.47 -4.56
CA LEU A 664 -23.26 -3.55 -5.42
C LEU A 664 -23.25 -2.39 -6.42
N LYS A 665 -23.71 -2.65 -7.65
CA LYS A 665 -23.59 -1.73 -8.80
C LYS A 665 -24.74 -1.85 -9.80
N GLU A 666 -25.87 -2.41 -9.40
CA GLU A 666 -27.04 -2.53 -10.28
C GLU A 666 -27.88 -1.26 -10.16
N GLY A 667 -28.23 -0.67 -11.30
CA GLY A 667 -28.82 0.67 -11.31
C GLY A 667 -29.48 1.03 -12.62
N THR A 668 -30.50 1.88 -12.54
CA THR A 668 -31.22 2.44 -13.67
C THR A 668 -31.06 3.95 -13.66
N ARG A 669 -30.68 4.55 -14.79
CA ARG A 669 -30.55 6.02 -14.93
C ARG A 669 -31.19 6.52 -16.20
N VAL A 670 -31.67 7.75 -16.16
CA VAL A 670 -32.11 8.50 -17.34
C VAL A 670 -31.07 9.56 -17.68
N ASP A 671 -30.76 9.69 -18.97
CA ASP A 671 -29.90 10.72 -19.54
C ASP A 671 -30.71 11.56 -20.53
N LEU A 672 -30.79 12.88 -20.27
CA LEU A 672 -31.47 13.85 -21.14
C LEU A 672 -30.42 14.81 -21.69
N SER A 673 -30.35 14.94 -23.01
CA SER A 673 -29.38 15.84 -23.66
C SER A 673 -29.96 16.59 -24.85
N ALA A 674 -29.39 17.77 -25.11
CA ALA A 674 -29.67 18.58 -26.29
C ALA A 674 -28.36 18.97 -26.96
N GLY A 675 -28.37 19.08 -28.29
CA GLY A 675 -27.19 19.38 -29.07
C GLY A 675 -27.50 19.91 -30.46
N VAL A 676 -26.46 20.18 -31.22
CA VAL A 676 -26.55 20.63 -32.60
C VAL A 676 -25.38 20.08 -33.41
N THR A 677 -25.68 19.51 -34.58
CA THR A 677 -24.69 19.27 -35.64
C THR A 677 -24.80 20.40 -36.67
N THR A 678 -23.67 20.87 -37.20
CA THR A 678 -23.60 21.87 -38.26
C THR A 678 -22.52 21.54 -39.29
N ARG A 679 -22.80 21.85 -40.56
CA ARG A 679 -21.81 21.77 -41.63
C ARG A 679 -21.04 23.09 -41.69
N ILE A 680 -19.76 23.07 -41.35
CA ILE A 680 -18.88 24.25 -41.44
C ILE A 680 -18.52 24.53 -42.90
N ASN A 681 -18.15 23.48 -43.64
CA ASN A 681 -17.90 23.57 -45.09
C ASN A 681 -18.14 22.19 -45.75
N THR A 682 -17.85 22.03 -47.04
CA THR A 682 -18.09 20.78 -47.79
C THR A 682 -17.31 19.57 -47.28
N ARG A 683 -16.29 19.76 -46.43
CA ARG A 683 -15.43 18.69 -45.89
C ARG A 683 -15.45 18.61 -44.37
N LEU A 684 -15.98 19.59 -43.65
CA LEU A 684 -15.87 19.70 -42.19
C LEU A 684 -17.25 19.86 -41.54
N ASN A 685 -17.59 18.91 -40.67
CA ASN A 685 -18.75 18.95 -39.80
C ASN A 685 -18.31 19.14 -38.34
N PHE A 686 -19.15 19.80 -37.55
CA PHE A 686 -19.00 19.99 -36.11
C PHE A 686 -20.29 19.62 -35.40
N TYR A 687 -20.20 19.02 -34.21
CA TYR A 687 -21.31 18.88 -33.29
C TYR A 687 -20.91 19.26 -31.87
N ALA A 688 -21.88 19.68 -31.07
CA ALA A 688 -21.74 19.83 -29.63
C ALA A 688 -23.07 19.52 -28.94
N GLN A 689 -22.99 18.94 -27.74
CA GLN A 689 -24.14 18.61 -26.91
C GLN A 689 -23.81 18.75 -25.41
N ALA A 690 -24.86 19.03 -24.64
CA ALA A 690 -24.84 18.99 -23.18
C ALA A 690 -26.07 18.23 -22.68
N GLY A 691 -25.95 17.61 -21.50
CA GLY A 691 -27.02 16.85 -20.89
C GLY A 691 -26.86 16.70 -19.39
N TYR A 692 -27.90 16.16 -18.77
CA TYR A 692 -27.95 15.82 -17.36
C TYR A 692 -28.46 14.38 -17.23
N GLN A 693 -27.82 13.62 -16.35
CA GLN A 693 -28.24 12.26 -15.99
C GLN A 693 -28.68 12.22 -14.53
N PHE A 694 -29.58 11.31 -14.20
CA PHE A 694 -30.06 11.04 -12.85
C PHE A 694 -30.55 9.59 -12.70
N ALA A 695 -30.41 9.01 -11.52
CA ALA A 695 -30.94 7.68 -11.18
C ALA A 695 -32.49 7.67 -11.16
N VAL A 696 -33.10 6.52 -11.41
CA VAL A 696 -34.57 6.36 -11.45
C VAL A 696 -35.02 5.07 -10.76
N GLY A 697 -35.94 5.22 -9.81
CA GLY A 697 -36.52 4.14 -8.99
C GLY A 697 -35.70 3.86 -7.73
N ASP A 698 -36.14 2.88 -6.94
CA ASP A 698 -35.27 2.23 -5.95
C ASP A 698 -34.20 1.46 -6.71
N THR A 699 -33.13 2.15 -7.11
CA THR A 699 -31.87 1.50 -7.51
C THR A 699 -31.31 0.76 -6.31
N ASP A 700 -30.73 -0.44 -6.50
CA ASP A 700 -30.16 -1.26 -5.43
C ASP A 700 -28.85 -0.66 -4.87
N GLY A 701 -28.95 0.56 -4.33
CA GLY A 701 -27.86 1.32 -3.76
C GLY A 701 -26.88 1.92 -4.77
N HIS A 702 -27.35 2.33 -5.95
CA HIS A 702 -26.53 3.08 -6.91
C HIS A 702 -27.23 4.34 -7.42
N GLU A 703 -27.02 5.45 -6.71
CA GLU A 703 -27.36 6.77 -7.22
C GLU A 703 -26.23 7.31 -8.10
N ARG A 704 -26.61 7.93 -9.22
CA ARG A 704 -25.71 8.64 -10.14
C ARG A 704 -26.44 9.82 -10.75
N ASP A 705 -25.91 11.01 -10.49
CA ASP A 705 -26.35 12.22 -11.15
C ASP A 705 -25.14 13.03 -11.65
N GLY A 706 -25.37 13.97 -12.57
CA GLY A 706 -24.31 14.84 -13.05
C GLY A 706 -24.56 15.46 -14.41
N VAL A 707 -23.88 16.56 -14.66
CA VAL A 707 -23.84 17.22 -15.97
C VAL A 707 -22.78 16.55 -16.84
N ARG A 708 -23.10 16.32 -18.11
CA ARG A 708 -22.16 15.82 -19.13
C ARG A 708 -22.23 16.63 -20.40
N GLY A 709 -21.13 16.65 -21.13
CA GLY A 709 -21.05 17.29 -22.44
C GLY A 709 -19.99 16.68 -23.32
N ASP A 710 -20.22 16.73 -24.63
CA ASP A 710 -19.22 16.38 -25.62
C ASP A 710 -19.38 17.21 -26.89
N PHE A 711 -18.28 17.34 -27.61
CA PHE A 711 -18.19 18.04 -28.88
C PHE A 711 -17.24 17.29 -29.79
N GLY A 712 -17.44 17.41 -31.10
CA GLY A 712 -16.56 16.76 -32.05
C GLY A 712 -16.57 17.36 -33.43
N LEU A 713 -15.56 16.95 -34.20
CA LEU A 713 -15.28 17.37 -35.56
C LEU A 713 -15.15 16.13 -36.43
N ARG A 714 -15.66 16.19 -37.66
CA ARG A 714 -15.43 15.17 -38.70
C ARG A 714 -14.93 15.84 -39.97
N TYR A 715 -13.78 15.41 -40.46
CA TYR A 715 -13.16 15.90 -41.69
C TYR A 715 -13.07 14.80 -42.75
N THR A 716 -13.55 15.09 -43.96
CA THR A 716 -13.71 14.16 -45.09
C THR A 716 -12.87 14.60 -46.30
N TRP A 717 -12.14 13.67 -46.93
CA TRP A 717 -11.22 13.96 -48.04
C TRP A 717 -11.18 12.89 -49.14
#